data_AF-A0A9P6FUF1-F1
#
_entry.id   AF-A0A9P6FUF1-F1
#
_cell.length_a   1.000
_cell.length_b   1.000
_cell.length_c   1.000
_cell.angle_alpha   90.00
_cell.angle_beta   90.00
_cell.angle_gamma   90.00
#
_symmetry.space_group_name_H-M   'P 1'
#
loop_
_entity.id
_entity.type
_entity.pdbx_description
1 polymer ?
#
loop_
_entity_poly.entity_id
_entity_poly.type
_entity_poly.pdbx_seq_one_letter_code
_entity_poly.pdbx_strand_id
1 'polypeptide(L)'
;MEHQRSSFSPAGSRSVTPRSPSPESFTSTLHNNSNISFSGDDYPSLTTRRTTPAHKTMKDYESYGDDGSVARRDDSTSVLLPAESQDSSPTLSSGSGKNYVGDNSGGGGGGALRTSTVLLRILAIVILISLFSWLYLEALAGGDIEWVKNHLSSLGVHLTLSILCLTLALSLIVIWQIPRPFAISLAVGMAVILYALKRWDDGESFEMHGAYNMLVFLVVAVPLNLLIQSIICCHRKMSPTRFRRFISMSVIGTMVLTTMFLLYFHSIWGNGANGARLLYGQVPVIGASEHSRLLCEWDGYNIPICTGKSFKSSGGSPTYDLLPDTKSWPAEEKIIHTYNKKIFERVEHKTYTEPVIVNSPSIEAIVASCGAEESKLLLRVVRQESVLERVEAVAKAQMETRQSTEMDGRQKMVDTTHGQEPGQDDATPQNRKPNVLVLFMDAVARRQFYRKLAKSASTIERLDQTAKGGPQLHEFFRYHSVGFNTDDNSRAIYTNHTKEQDPAVMPIWKDFHEAGYITSRVEDNCEDWSAQYTGVATSKYFDHELQSPFCLPPYYALEGNPFGNFNGPYSITPRCQHGENVHWHAFEYMNQFRRAYKDTPWFQMGSLIEGHEGTGEVLLTLDDDLAEFMEGLEKDGSLENTIVFMLADHGLHMGINFMFTPNGRSEHMNPYLSVILPPLVTKKYPSLARGLKHNQQSLITGHEIYSSMKLLASGDMPENGDEDEVDGGAWRRGTLFDEELNPARTCEEAMVPDEYCHCHTPSS
;
A
#
# COMPACT_ATOMS: atom_id res chain seq x y z
N MET A 1 5.50 54.56 -34.66
CA MET A 1 6.26 55.71 -34.14
C MET A 1 7.72 55.30 -34.07
N GLU A 2 8.54 55.95 -34.89
CA GLU A 2 10.01 55.98 -34.87
C GLU A 2 10.53 56.29 -33.45
N HIS A 3 11.69 55.85 -33.00
CA HIS A 3 13.04 56.12 -33.50
C HIS A 3 14.02 55.10 -32.88
N GLN A 4 14.89 54.42 -33.66
CA GLN A 4 16.29 54.78 -33.95
C GLN A 4 17.21 54.74 -32.71
N ARG A 5 18.45 54.21 -32.71
CA ARG A 5 19.48 53.99 -33.76
C ARG A 5 20.59 53.12 -33.11
N SER A 6 21.11 52.08 -33.78
CA SER A 6 22.45 52.02 -34.44
C SER A 6 23.64 52.41 -33.54
N SER A 7 24.81 51.78 -33.48
CA SER A 7 25.55 50.81 -34.29
C SER A 7 27.01 50.91 -33.80
N PHE A 8 27.83 49.85 -33.84
CA PHE A 8 29.23 49.89 -34.33
C PHE A 8 29.89 48.50 -34.21
N SER A 9 30.46 48.02 -35.32
CA SER A 9 31.40 46.89 -35.44
C SER A 9 32.81 47.45 -35.77
N PRO A 10 33.80 46.67 -36.27
CA PRO A 10 34.68 45.73 -35.56
C PRO A 10 36.19 46.01 -35.83
N ALA A 11 37.10 45.37 -35.08
CA ALA A 11 38.51 45.08 -35.44
C ALA A 11 39.17 44.42 -34.21
N GLY A 12 40.13 43.49 -34.27
CA GLY A 12 40.98 42.98 -35.32
C GLY A 12 41.94 41.95 -34.70
N SER A 13 42.56 41.16 -35.57
CA SER A 13 43.37 39.96 -35.35
C SER A 13 44.69 40.15 -34.58
N ARG A 14 45.19 39.06 -33.95
CA ARG A 14 46.49 38.44 -34.29
C ARG A 14 46.79 37.14 -33.52
N SER A 15 47.29 36.19 -34.31
CA SER A 15 47.83 34.86 -34.00
C SER A 15 49.24 34.90 -33.40
N VAL A 16 49.58 33.97 -32.48
CA VAL A 16 50.93 33.38 -32.33
C VAL A 16 50.80 31.96 -31.73
N THR A 17 51.15 30.93 -32.51
CA THR A 17 51.62 29.58 -32.09
C THR A 17 53.16 29.62 -31.86
N PRO A 18 53.92 28.56 -31.48
CA PRO A 18 53.59 27.19 -31.01
C PRO A 18 54.42 26.71 -29.77
N ARG A 19 54.12 25.54 -29.20
CA ARG A 19 55.02 24.34 -29.14
C ARG A 19 54.65 23.36 -28.02
N SER A 20 54.52 22.11 -28.44
CA SER A 20 54.59 20.87 -27.67
C SER A 20 55.99 20.62 -27.08
N PRO A 21 56.13 19.67 -26.14
CA PRO A 21 56.56 18.33 -26.55
C PRO A 21 55.79 17.18 -25.85
N SER A 22 55.66 16.10 -26.61
CA SER A 22 55.39 14.72 -26.18
C SER A 22 56.74 13.98 -25.95
N PRO A 23 56.78 12.64 -25.84
CA PRO A 23 56.27 11.75 -24.79
C PRO A 23 57.41 10.85 -24.24
N GLU A 24 57.19 10.05 -23.19
CA GLU A 24 57.95 8.79 -23.05
C GLU A 24 57.24 7.74 -22.18
N SER A 25 57.21 6.54 -22.74
CA SER A 25 56.69 5.27 -22.25
C SER A 25 57.59 4.60 -21.21
N PHE A 26 57.06 3.79 -20.30
CA PHE A 26 57.73 2.55 -19.88
C PHE A 26 56.73 1.49 -19.39
N THR A 27 56.85 0.32 -20.01
CA THR A 27 56.25 -0.98 -19.70
C THR A 27 57.02 -1.70 -18.58
N SER A 28 56.34 -2.45 -17.70
CA SER A 28 56.86 -3.74 -17.22
C SER A 28 55.75 -4.65 -16.69
N THR A 29 55.62 -5.80 -17.34
CA THR A 29 54.96 -7.03 -16.89
C THR A 29 55.78 -7.73 -15.80
N LEU A 30 55.12 -8.45 -14.87
CA LEU A 30 55.65 -9.66 -14.21
C LEU A 30 54.51 -10.50 -13.61
N HIS A 31 54.44 -11.75 -14.05
CA HIS A 31 53.65 -12.87 -13.53
C HIS A 31 54.14 -13.32 -12.14
N ASN A 32 53.26 -13.80 -11.23
CA ASN A 32 52.90 -15.22 -11.05
C ASN A 32 52.23 -15.52 -9.69
N ASN A 33 51.12 -16.28 -9.76
CA ASN A 33 50.55 -17.28 -8.85
C ASN A 33 50.81 -17.25 -7.33
N SER A 34 49.70 -17.29 -6.57
CA SER A 34 49.46 -18.35 -5.57
C SER A 34 47.96 -18.48 -5.24
N ASN A 35 47.42 -19.69 -5.47
CA ASN A 35 46.16 -20.17 -4.93
C ASN A 35 46.27 -20.31 -3.42
N ILE A 36 45.36 -19.70 -2.65
CA ILE A 36 45.00 -20.18 -1.30
C ILE A 36 43.50 -19.93 -1.07
N SER A 37 42.77 -21.02 -0.94
CA SER A 37 41.43 -21.11 -0.35
C SER A 37 41.52 -20.98 1.18
N PHE A 38 40.65 -20.17 1.80
CA PHE A 38 40.34 -20.33 3.23
C PHE A 38 38.84 -20.18 3.50
N SER A 39 38.31 -21.25 4.08
CA SER A 39 37.08 -21.42 4.83
C SER A 39 36.95 -20.37 5.94
N GLY A 40 35.80 -19.69 5.99
CA GLY A 40 35.44 -18.81 7.09
C GLY A 40 34.54 -19.52 8.10
N ASP A 41 35.14 -20.15 9.10
CA ASP A 41 34.55 -20.32 10.43
C ASP A 41 35.42 -19.50 11.38
N ASP A 42 34.83 -18.51 12.05
CA ASP A 42 35.25 -18.04 13.39
C ASP A 42 34.27 -16.97 13.91
N TYR A 43 33.22 -17.42 14.61
CA TYR A 43 32.44 -16.61 15.56
C TYR A 43 33.05 -16.79 16.96
N PRO A 44 33.38 -15.72 17.70
CA PRO A 44 33.81 -15.86 19.10
C PRO A 44 32.59 -16.10 20.00
N SER A 45 32.52 -17.30 20.56
CA SER A 45 31.63 -17.67 21.66
C SER A 45 32.01 -16.94 22.96
N LEU A 46 31.09 -16.16 23.52
CA LEU A 46 31.18 -15.67 24.91
C LEU A 46 30.41 -16.61 25.84
N THR A 47 31.16 -17.42 26.56
CA THR A 47 30.72 -18.25 27.68
C THR A 47 30.49 -17.43 28.94
N THR A 48 29.30 -17.50 29.54
CA THR A 48 29.12 -17.28 30.99
C THR A 48 28.20 -18.34 31.61
N ARG A 49 28.85 -19.22 32.39
CA ARG A 49 28.40 -20.15 33.44
C ARG A 49 26.88 -20.35 33.66
N ARG A 50 26.43 -21.57 33.32
CA ARG A 50 25.33 -22.28 33.99
C ARG A 50 25.72 -22.67 35.42
N THR A 51 24.80 -22.46 36.36
CA THR A 51 24.68 -23.23 37.61
C THR A 51 23.42 -24.07 37.54
N THR A 52 23.58 -25.40 37.47
CA THR A 52 22.50 -26.39 37.65
C THR A 52 22.15 -26.56 39.13
N PRO A 53 20.94 -27.10 39.43
CA PRO A 53 20.95 -28.33 40.21
C PRO A 53 20.06 -29.45 39.63
N ALA A 54 20.72 -30.60 39.46
CA ALA A 54 20.31 -31.98 39.75
C ALA A 54 18.86 -32.45 39.53
N HIS A 55 18.72 -33.28 38.49
CA HIS A 55 18.10 -34.61 38.44
C HIS A 55 16.88 -34.95 39.33
N LYS A 56 15.77 -35.26 38.66
CA LYS A 56 15.05 -36.53 38.84
C LYS A 56 14.72 -37.17 37.48
N THR A 57 15.33 -38.32 37.23
CA THR A 57 14.98 -39.38 36.26
C THR A 57 13.56 -39.92 36.55
N MET A 58 12.80 -40.60 35.69
CA MET A 58 13.08 -41.49 34.55
C MET A 58 11.72 -41.82 33.89
N LYS A 59 11.70 -42.06 32.56
CA LYS A 59 10.90 -43.09 31.84
C LYS A 59 9.35 -42.93 31.80
N ASP A 60 8.61 -43.30 30.76
CA ASP A 60 8.81 -44.22 29.62
C ASP A 60 7.61 -44.05 28.64
N TYR A 61 7.80 -44.43 27.36
CA TYR A 61 6.82 -44.85 26.32
C TYR A 61 5.82 -43.82 25.73
N GLU A 62 5.88 -43.49 24.42
CA GLU A 62 5.54 -44.25 23.19
C GLU A 62 4.03 -44.45 22.89
N SER A 63 3.60 -43.74 21.85
CA SER A 63 2.90 -44.23 20.65
C SER A 63 1.38 -44.53 20.65
N TYR A 64 0.82 -44.26 19.46
CA TYR A 64 -0.49 -44.62 18.90
C TYR A 64 -1.72 -43.96 19.58
N GLY A 65 -2.64 -43.31 18.87
CA GLY A 65 -3.07 -43.56 17.50
C GLY A 65 -4.45 -44.22 17.53
N ASP A 66 -5.37 -43.59 16.79
CA ASP A 66 -6.56 -44.15 16.16
C ASP A 66 -7.96 -43.96 16.79
N ASP A 67 -8.81 -43.40 15.93
CA ASP A 67 -10.21 -43.71 15.62
C ASP A 67 -11.23 -44.11 16.71
N GLY A 68 -12.43 -43.54 16.59
CA GLY A 68 -13.60 -44.08 17.30
C GLY A 68 -14.86 -43.23 17.28
N SER A 69 -15.62 -43.38 16.20
CA SER A 69 -16.92 -42.75 15.95
C SER A 69 -18.09 -43.25 16.83
N VAL A 70 -19.12 -42.40 16.96
CA VAL A 70 -20.57 -42.65 17.19
C VAL A 70 -21.04 -43.39 18.46
N ALA A 71 -21.86 -42.70 19.28
CA ALA A 71 -23.17 -43.23 19.74
C ALA A 71 -24.05 -42.14 20.40
N ARG A 72 -25.26 -41.98 19.85
CA ARG A 72 -26.42 -41.32 20.50
C ARG A 72 -26.83 -42.07 21.77
N ARG A 73 -27.29 -41.34 22.79
CA ARG A 73 -28.36 -41.79 23.70
C ARG A 73 -29.07 -40.58 24.31
N ASP A 74 -30.35 -40.47 23.98
CA ASP A 74 -31.35 -39.81 24.81
C ASP A 74 -31.46 -40.56 26.15
N ASP A 75 -31.62 -39.85 27.27
CA ASP A 75 -32.80 -40.05 28.09
C ASP A 75 -33.04 -38.93 29.10
N SER A 76 -34.33 -38.64 29.25
CA SER A 76 -34.95 -37.71 30.17
C SER A 76 -34.95 -38.20 31.63
N THR A 77 -34.87 -37.29 32.60
CA THR A 77 -35.63 -37.40 33.88
C THR A 77 -35.61 -36.09 34.66
N SER A 78 -36.81 -35.52 34.83
CA SER A 78 -37.16 -34.55 35.86
C SER A 78 -37.37 -35.27 37.21
N VAL A 79 -37.26 -34.55 38.34
CA VAL A 79 -38.18 -34.61 39.50
C VAL A 79 -37.69 -33.70 40.67
N LEU A 80 -38.55 -32.71 40.95
CA LEU A 80 -39.07 -32.18 42.23
C LEU A 80 -38.17 -31.59 43.34
N LEU A 81 -38.43 -30.30 43.58
CA LEU A 81 -38.40 -29.58 44.86
C LEU A 81 -39.49 -30.10 45.84
N PRO A 82 -39.38 -29.74 47.12
CA PRO A 82 -40.56 -29.25 47.84
C PRO A 82 -40.35 -27.87 48.45
N ALA A 83 -41.42 -27.09 48.38
CA ALA A 83 -41.63 -25.82 49.06
C ALA A 83 -42.27 -26.06 50.44
N GLU A 84 -42.05 -25.15 51.38
CA GLU A 84 -43.02 -24.87 52.43
C GLU A 84 -42.99 -23.38 52.80
N SER A 85 -44.20 -22.83 52.88
CA SER A 85 -44.61 -21.46 53.12
C SER A 85 -45.16 -21.32 54.54
N GLN A 86 -45.07 -20.13 55.16
CA GLN A 86 -46.22 -19.28 55.49
C GLN A 86 -45.86 -18.12 56.45
N ASP A 87 -46.35 -16.94 56.07
CA ASP A 87 -47.05 -15.91 56.86
C ASP A 87 -46.42 -15.37 58.17
N SER A 88 -46.38 -14.06 58.45
CA SER A 88 -47.46 -13.08 58.33
C SER A 88 -46.93 -11.68 58.67
N SER A 89 -47.49 -10.65 58.04
CA SER A 89 -47.38 -9.24 58.47
C SER A 89 -48.49 -8.88 59.46
N PRO A 90 -48.38 -7.75 60.21
CA PRO A 90 -49.34 -6.67 59.92
C PRO A 90 -48.84 -5.20 60.13
N THR A 91 -49.33 -4.35 59.22
CA THR A 91 -49.90 -2.98 59.36
C THR A 91 -49.19 -1.78 60.04
N LEU A 92 -49.10 -0.72 59.23
CA LEU A 92 -49.20 0.75 59.43
C LEU A 92 -49.45 1.36 60.83
N SER A 93 -48.76 2.48 61.13
CA SER A 93 -49.39 3.83 61.19
C SER A 93 -48.40 4.97 61.52
N SER A 94 -48.82 6.16 61.12
CA SER A 94 -48.25 7.51 61.22
C SER A 94 -48.07 8.07 62.65
N GLY A 95 -47.16 9.03 62.84
CA GLY A 95 -47.30 9.98 63.96
C GLY A 95 -46.07 10.85 64.28
N SER A 96 -46.21 12.14 63.97
CA SER A 96 -45.63 13.37 64.55
C SER A 96 -44.39 13.32 65.44
N GLY A 97 -43.49 14.29 65.18
CA GLY A 97 -42.30 14.54 65.99
C GLY A 97 -42.54 15.05 67.41
N LYS A 98 -41.44 15.04 68.17
CA LYS A 98 -41.14 16.00 69.23
C LYS A 98 -39.65 15.90 69.58
N ASN A 99 -39.07 17.07 69.80
CA ASN A 99 -37.71 17.31 70.30
C ASN A 99 -37.44 16.55 71.61
N TYR A 100 -36.23 16.00 71.72
CA TYR A 100 -35.54 15.88 73.00
C TYR A 100 -34.07 16.27 72.83
N VAL A 101 -33.65 17.23 73.64
CA VAL A 101 -32.26 17.65 73.83
C VAL A 101 -31.66 16.79 74.94
N GLY A 102 -30.39 16.39 74.73
CA GLY A 102 -29.46 15.97 75.77
C GLY A 102 -29.32 14.46 75.92
N ASP A 103 -28.19 13.90 75.45
CA ASP A 103 -27.13 13.55 76.40
C ASP A 103 -25.79 13.36 75.68
N ASN A 104 -24.71 13.76 76.34
CA ASN A 104 -23.33 13.68 75.86
C ASN A 104 -22.60 12.68 76.76
N SER A 105 -22.40 11.45 76.30
CA SER A 105 -21.38 10.55 76.86
C SER A 105 -21.14 9.30 76.00
N GLY A 106 -19.87 9.08 75.64
CA GLY A 106 -19.25 7.75 75.55
C GLY A 106 -19.59 6.87 74.33
N GLY A 107 -18.73 6.91 73.30
CA GLY A 107 -18.79 5.94 72.20
C GLY A 107 -17.60 5.98 71.24
N GLY A 108 -16.38 5.89 71.75
CA GLY A 108 -15.12 5.84 70.98
C GLY A 108 -14.91 4.59 70.10
N GLY A 109 -15.98 3.92 69.64
CA GLY A 109 -15.92 2.73 68.77
C GLY A 109 -16.16 3.00 67.28
N GLY A 110 -16.73 4.15 66.90
CA GLY A 110 -17.11 4.44 65.51
C GLY A 110 -15.98 4.93 64.61
N GLY A 111 -14.89 5.46 65.18
CA GLY A 111 -13.74 5.98 64.43
C GLY A 111 -12.87 4.86 63.84
N ALA A 112 -12.57 3.83 64.64
CA ALA A 112 -11.70 2.71 64.25
C ALA A 112 -12.32 1.81 63.17
N LEU A 113 -13.63 1.57 63.22
CA LEU A 113 -14.35 0.78 62.21
C LEU A 113 -14.39 1.51 60.84
N ARG A 114 -14.46 2.84 60.86
CA ARG A 114 -14.51 3.69 59.66
C ARG A 114 -13.13 3.86 59.01
N THR A 115 -12.06 3.94 59.80
CA THR A 115 -10.68 3.89 59.27
C THR A 115 -10.31 2.50 58.77
N SER A 116 -10.72 1.42 59.45
CA SER A 116 -10.48 0.04 59.00
C SER A 116 -11.12 -0.26 57.64
N THR A 117 -12.32 0.25 57.37
CA THR A 117 -13.02 0.03 56.09
C THR A 117 -12.41 0.83 54.94
N VAL A 118 -11.90 2.04 55.19
CA VAL A 118 -11.16 2.83 54.19
C VAL A 118 -9.82 2.17 53.86
N LEU A 119 -9.10 1.67 54.87
CA LEU A 119 -7.84 0.94 54.67
C LEU A 119 -8.02 -0.34 53.85
N LEU A 120 -9.08 -1.12 54.11
CA LEU A 120 -9.39 -2.32 53.33
C LEU A 120 -9.70 -2.00 51.86
N ARG A 121 -10.41 -0.89 51.59
CA ARG A 121 -10.70 -0.43 50.22
C ARG A 121 -9.44 0.02 49.50
N ILE A 122 -8.57 0.76 50.18
CA ILE A 122 -7.27 1.19 49.63
C ILE A 122 -6.42 -0.05 49.33
N LEU A 123 -6.36 -1.02 50.25
CA LEU A 123 -5.61 -2.26 50.06
C LEU A 123 -6.11 -3.04 48.82
N ALA A 124 -7.42 -3.18 48.65
CA ALA A 124 -8.00 -3.84 47.48
C ALA A 124 -7.61 -3.14 46.16
N ILE A 125 -7.61 -1.80 46.13
CA ILE A 125 -7.17 -1.03 44.95
C ILE A 125 -5.68 -1.24 44.69
N VAL A 126 -4.84 -1.21 45.73
CA VAL A 126 -3.39 -1.46 45.60
C VAL A 126 -3.13 -2.86 45.04
N ILE A 127 -3.84 -3.88 45.51
CA ILE A 127 -3.72 -5.26 44.99
C ILE A 127 -4.06 -5.30 43.49
N LEU A 128 -5.14 -4.64 43.05
CA LEU A 128 -5.50 -4.59 41.64
C LEU A 128 -4.46 -3.87 40.78
N ILE A 129 -3.87 -2.79 41.29
CA ILE A 129 -2.77 -2.08 40.62
C ILE A 129 -1.53 -2.97 40.50
N SER A 130 -1.18 -3.71 41.56
CA SER A 130 -0.06 -4.66 41.53
C SER A 130 -0.30 -5.81 40.54
N LEU A 131 -1.52 -6.35 40.50
CA LEU A 131 -1.91 -7.39 39.54
C LEU A 131 -1.86 -6.88 38.11
N PHE A 132 -2.35 -5.66 37.87
CA PHE A 132 -2.21 -4.98 36.58
C PHE A 132 -0.74 -4.95 36.14
N SER A 133 0.16 -4.44 36.99
CA SER A 133 1.58 -4.32 36.66
C SER A 133 2.23 -5.67 36.38
N TRP A 134 1.93 -6.69 37.20
CA TRP A 134 2.48 -8.03 37.02
C TRP A 134 2.00 -8.68 35.72
N LEU A 135 0.69 -8.66 35.45
CA LEU A 135 0.13 -9.22 34.21
C LEU A 135 0.63 -8.48 32.96
N TYR A 136 0.85 -7.16 33.06
CA TYR A 136 1.47 -6.40 31.97
C TYR A 136 2.92 -6.87 31.72
N LEU A 137 3.71 -7.07 32.77
CA LEU A 137 5.09 -7.56 32.63
C LEU A 137 5.14 -8.97 32.02
N GLU A 138 4.21 -9.86 32.38
CA GLU A 138 4.10 -11.19 31.75
C GLU A 138 3.76 -11.08 30.25
N ALA A 139 2.95 -10.07 29.87
CA ALA A 139 2.65 -9.82 28.46
C ALA A 139 3.87 -9.34 27.65
N LEU A 140 4.94 -8.83 28.29
CA LEU A 140 6.18 -8.42 27.64
C LEU A 140 7.13 -9.60 27.34
N ALA A 141 6.77 -10.83 27.67
CA ALA A 141 7.62 -11.97 27.36
C ALA A 141 7.80 -12.13 25.83
N GLY A 142 9.04 -12.04 25.35
CA GLY A 142 9.42 -12.15 23.94
C GLY A 142 10.28 -13.37 23.63
N GLY A 143 10.40 -13.68 22.34
CA GLY A 143 11.18 -14.81 21.82
C GLY A 143 11.31 -14.73 20.30
N ASP A 144 11.82 -15.80 19.68
CA ASP A 144 11.82 -15.90 18.22
C ASP A 144 10.39 -15.94 17.64
N ILE A 145 10.27 -15.78 16.33
CA ILE A 145 8.98 -15.69 15.64
C ILE A 145 8.09 -16.91 15.89
N GLU A 146 8.67 -18.09 16.06
CA GLU A 146 7.93 -19.34 16.28
C GLU A 146 7.42 -19.41 17.72
N TRP A 147 8.23 -19.00 18.69
CA TRP A 147 7.82 -18.87 20.08
C TRP A 147 6.66 -17.87 20.23
N VAL A 148 6.78 -16.68 19.63
CA VAL A 148 5.74 -15.64 19.70
C VAL A 148 4.44 -16.13 19.08
N LYS A 149 4.48 -16.79 17.91
CA LYS A 149 3.29 -17.41 17.30
C LYS A 149 2.59 -18.39 18.23
N ASN A 150 3.36 -19.27 18.88
CA ASN A 150 2.84 -20.29 19.78
C ASN A 150 2.30 -19.74 21.11
N HIS A 151 2.73 -18.53 21.51
CA HIS A 151 2.34 -17.90 22.78
C HIS A 151 1.46 -16.66 22.63
N LEU A 152 1.13 -16.25 21.40
CA LEU A 152 0.38 -15.01 21.11
C LEU A 152 -0.95 -14.92 21.88
N SER A 153 -1.69 -16.03 21.97
CA SER A 153 -2.96 -16.06 22.72
C SER A 153 -2.74 -15.83 24.22
N SER A 154 -1.73 -16.46 24.80
CA SER A 154 -1.37 -16.29 26.21
C SER A 154 -0.95 -14.85 26.50
N LEU A 155 -0.06 -14.27 25.69
CA LEU A 155 0.39 -12.89 25.83
C LEU A 155 -0.81 -11.91 25.75
N GLY A 156 -1.71 -12.12 24.79
CA GLY A 156 -2.94 -11.35 24.65
C GLY A 156 -3.89 -11.46 25.85
N VAL A 157 -4.00 -12.64 26.47
CA VAL A 157 -4.78 -12.85 27.71
C VAL A 157 -4.18 -12.06 28.87
N HIS A 158 -2.86 -12.12 29.07
CA HIS A 158 -2.17 -11.37 30.12
C HIS A 158 -2.39 -9.86 29.95
N LEU A 159 -2.23 -9.35 28.73
CA LEU A 159 -2.47 -7.93 28.41
C LEU A 159 -3.92 -7.51 28.66
N THR A 160 -4.88 -8.36 28.30
CA THR A 160 -6.32 -8.11 28.52
C THR A 160 -6.67 -8.10 30.00
N LEU A 161 -6.20 -9.08 30.77
CA LEU A 161 -6.45 -9.13 32.22
C LEU A 161 -5.80 -7.94 32.94
N SER A 162 -4.62 -7.51 32.48
CA SER A 162 -3.95 -6.29 32.93
C SER A 162 -4.87 -5.06 32.77
N ILE A 163 -5.46 -4.87 31.59
CA ILE A 163 -6.42 -3.79 31.33
C ILE A 163 -7.64 -3.88 32.26
N LEU A 164 -8.22 -5.07 32.43
CA LEU A 164 -9.39 -5.27 33.28
C LEU A 164 -9.10 -4.96 34.76
N CYS A 165 -7.93 -5.38 35.27
CA CYS A 165 -7.48 -5.06 36.62
C CYS A 165 -7.33 -3.54 36.82
N LEU A 166 -6.70 -2.86 35.86
CA LEU A 166 -6.59 -1.40 35.89
C LEU A 166 -7.97 -0.73 35.87
N THR A 167 -8.84 -1.16 34.96
CA THR A 167 -10.19 -0.61 34.81
C THR A 167 -11.02 -0.78 36.07
N LEU A 168 -10.93 -1.93 36.73
CA LEU A 168 -11.61 -2.17 38.00
C LEU A 168 -11.03 -1.27 39.11
N ALA A 169 -9.70 -1.15 39.21
CA ALA A 169 -9.05 -0.27 40.19
C ALA A 169 -9.53 1.19 40.03
N LEU A 170 -9.50 1.73 38.82
CA LEU A 170 -9.95 3.10 38.51
C LEU A 170 -11.44 3.30 38.78
N SER A 171 -12.26 2.30 38.45
CA SER A 171 -13.71 2.34 38.72
C SER A 171 -14.00 2.36 40.23
N LEU A 172 -13.31 1.54 41.01
CA LEU A 172 -13.47 1.45 42.47
C LEU A 172 -13.04 2.74 43.19
N ILE A 173 -11.97 3.42 42.73
CA ILE A 173 -11.56 4.72 43.26
C ILE A 173 -12.72 5.72 43.24
N VAL A 174 -13.47 5.74 42.12
CA VAL A 174 -14.58 6.68 41.91
C VAL A 174 -15.85 6.22 42.62
N ILE A 175 -16.19 4.93 42.56
CA ILE A 175 -17.40 4.35 43.18
C ILE A 175 -17.32 4.41 44.71
N TRP A 176 -16.18 4.03 45.30
CA TRP A 176 -16.01 3.99 46.76
C TRP A 176 -15.69 5.35 47.39
N GLN A 177 -15.60 6.42 46.58
CA GLN A 177 -15.35 7.79 47.03
C GLN A 177 -14.08 7.88 47.90
N ILE A 178 -12.97 7.35 47.40
CA ILE A 178 -11.67 7.42 48.07
C ILE A 178 -11.32 8.90 48.35
N PRO A 179 -10.82 9.24 49.55
CA PRO A 179 -10.52 10.63 49.87
C PRO A 179 -9.48 11.22 48.90
N ARG A 180 -9.68 12.48 48.52
CA ARG A 180 -8.85 13.20 47.53
C ARG A 180 -7.33 13.00 47.66
N PRO A 181 -6.67 13.10 48.84
CA PRO A 181 -5.22 12.93 48.92
C PRO A 181 -4.77 11.52 48.51
N PHE A 182 -5.55 10.49 48.85
CA PHE A 182 -5.27 9.11 48.46
C PHE A 182 -5.57 8.88 46.98
N ALA A 183 -6.66 9.45 46.45
CA ALA A 183 -6.96 9.37 45.02
C ALA A 183 -5.86 10.02 44.16
N ILE A 184 -5.34 11.19 44.56
CA ILE A 184 -4.21 11.86 43.89
C ILE A 184 -2.96 10.99 43.98
N SER A 185 -2.64 10.44 45.16
CA SER A 185 -1.47 9.57 45.34
C SER A 185 -1.53 8.32 44.45
N LEU A 186 -2.70 7.69 44.35
CA LEU A 186 -2.94 6.54 43.47
C LEU A 186 -2.80 6.92 41.98
N ALA A 187 -3.32 8.08 41.58
CA ALA A 187 -3.20 8.56 40.20
C ALA A 187 -1.75 8.87 39.82
N VAL A 188 -0.99 9.53 40.70
CA VAL A 188 0.44 9.80 40.49
C VAL A 188 1.22 8.48 40.45
N GLY A 189 0.96 7.56 41.38
CA GLY A 189 1.58 6.23 41.37
C GLY A 189 1.32 5.46 40.08
N MET A 190 0.10 5.53 39.56
CA MET A 190 -0.26 4.92 38.28
C MET A 190 0.52 5.53 37.10
N ALA A 191 0.62 6.86 37.05
CA ALA A 191 1.39 7.53 36.00
C ALA A 191 2.88 7.13 36.05
N VAL A 192 3.45 7.00 37.25
CA VAL A 192 4.82 6.51 37.43
C VAL A 192 4.98 5.06 36.98
N ILE A 193 4.03 4.18 37.32
CA ILE A 193 4.04 2.77 36.89
C ILE A 193 3.98 2.68 35.36
N LEU A 194 3.05 3.40 34.72
CA LEU A 194 2.93 3.39 33.25
C LEU A 194 4.18 3.93 32.56
N TYR A 195 4.80 4.98 33.11
CA TYR A 195 6.07 5.49 32.63
C TYR A 195 7.21 4.46 32.79
N ALA A 196 7.26 3.78 33.93
CA ALA A 196 8.25 2.74 34.19
C ALA A 196 8.06 1.52 33.26
N LEU A 197 6.83 1.05 33.07
CA LEU A 197 6.51 -0.03 32.14
C LEU A 197 6.87 0.32 30.70
N LYS A 198 6.60 1.56 30.26
CA LYS A 198 7.03 2.04 28.93
C LYS A 198 8.54 2.01 28.77
N ARG A 199 9.29 2.36 29.81
CA ARG A 199 10.76 2.42 29.78
C ARG A 199 11.43 1.06 30.02
N TRP A 200 10.68 0.09 30.53
CA TRP A 200 11.17 -1.27 30.77
C TRP A 200 11.43 -2.00 29.45
N ASP A 201 10.51 -1.84 28.51
CA ASP A 201 10.64 -2.35 27.15
C ASP A 201 9.96 -1.34 26.19
N ASP A 202 10.78 -0.56 25.50
CA ASP A 202 10.38 0.36 24.44
C ASP A 202 10.74 -0.17 23.05
N GLY A 203 11.04 -1.47 22.94
CA GLY A 203 11.40 -2.08 21.67
C GLY A 203 10.20 -2.30 20.74
N GLU A 204 10.52 -2.46 19.45
CA GLU A 204 9.60 -2.78 18.36
C GLU A 204 9.96 -4.09 17.64
N SER A 205 10.85 -4.91 18.19
CA SER A 205 11.21 -6.23 17.64
C SER A 205 10.36 -7.34 18.27
N PHE A 206 10.32 -8.54 17.69
CA PHE A 206 9.62 -9.68 18.31
C PHE A 206 10.20 -10.06 19.70
N GLU A 207 11.51 -9.84 19.88
CA GLU A 207 12.21 -10.08 21.14
C GLU A 207 11.93 -9.02 22.19
N MET A 208 11.75 -7.76 21.76
CA MET A 208 11.49 -6.58 22.59
C MET A 208 10.36 -5.80 21.93
N HIS A 209 9.10 -6.07 22.30
CA HIS A 209 7.89 -5.54 21.66
C HIS A 209 7.04 -4.68 22.62
N GLY A 210 7.64 -4.21 23.70
CA GLY A 210 6.93 -3.46 24.73
C GLY A 210 6.31 -2.16 24.24
N ALA A 211 6.83 -1.56 23.15
CA ALA A 211 6.18 -0.43 22.50
C ALA A 211 4.81 -0.82 21.89
N TYR A 212 4.71 -1.99 21.25
CA TYR A 212 3.44 -2.51 20.72
C TYR A 212 2.46 -2.84 21.83
N ASN A 213 2.91 -3.51 22.88
CA ASN A 213 2.05 -3.84 24.02
C ASN A 213 1.56 -2.58 24.73
N MET A 214 2.40 -1.55 24.85
CA MET A 214 2.00 -0.27 25.42
C MET A 214 0.99 0.44 24.54
N LEU A 215 1.17 0.40 23.21
CA LEU A 215 0.22 0.96 22.27
C LEU A 215 -1.14 0.26 22.37
N VAL A 216 -1.18 -1.08 22.27
CA VAL A 216 -2.41 -1.88 22.38
C VAL A 216 -3.07 -1.64 23.74
N PHE A 217 -2.28 -1.63 24.82
CA PHE A 217 -2.75 -1.31 26.15
C PHE A 217 -3.43 0.05 26.21
N LEU A 218 -2.79 1.11 25.70
CA LEU A 218 -3.35 2.46 25.73
C LEU A 218 -4.58 2.60 24.83
N VAL A 219 -4.55 2.02 23.63
CA VAL A 219 -5.66 2.04 22.65
C VAL A 219 -6.92 1.38 23.22
N VAL A 220 -6.79 0.36 24.06
CA VAL A 220 -7.93 -0.29 24.70
C VAL A 220 -8.26 0.33 26.06
N ALA A 221 -7.27 0.49 26.95
CA ALA A 221 -7.48 0.92 28.32
C ALA A 221 -8.00 2.36 28.40
N VAL A 222 -7.50 3.29 27.59
CA VAL A 222 -7.89 4.70 27.69
C VAL A 222 -9.36 4.91 27.27
N PRO A 223 -9.82 4.49 26.07
CA PRO A 223 -11.21 4.68 25.67
C PRO A 223 -12.19 3.92 26.57
N LEU A 224 -11.84 2.68 26.96
CA LEU A 224 -12.67 1.87 27.85
C LEU A 224 -12.86 2.55 29.21
N ASN A 225 -11.78 3.05 29.81
CA ASN A 225 -11.87 3.75 31.09
C ASN A 225 -12.59 5.09 30.96
N LEU A 226 -12.34 5.88 29.90
CA LEU A 226 -13.07 7.13 29.67
C LEU A 226 -14.58 6.87 29.52
N LEU A 227 -14.98 5.82 28.81
CA LEU A 227 -16.38 5.42 28.66
C LEU A 227 -17.00 5.02 30.00
N ILE A 228 -16.38 4.10 30.74
CA ILE A 228 -16.89 3.62 32.04
C ILE A 228 -17.00 4.78 33.03
N GLN A 229 -15.97 5.63 33.11
CA GLN A 229 -15.98 6.78 34.01
C GLN A 229 -17.04 7.81 33.61
N SER A 230 -17.27 8.02 32.31
CA SER A 230 -18.36 8.86 31.80
C SER A 230 -19.73 8.29 32.21
N ILE A 231 -19.92 6.98 32.07
CA ILE A 231 -21.15 6.28 32.49
C ILE A 231 -21.36 6.43 34.01
N ILE A 232 -20.33 6.22 34.83
CA ILE A 232 -20.39 6.39 36.29
C ILE A 232 -20.72 7.84 36.64
N CYS A 233 -20.11 8.82 35.97
CA CYS A 233 -20.37 10.24 36.17
C CYS A 233 -21.83 10.60 35.83
N CYS A 234 -22.34 10.13 34.68
CA CYS A 234 -23.73 10.29 34.28
C CYS A 234 -24.69 9.66 35.30
N HIS A 235 -24.41 8.44 35.76
CA HIS A 235 -25.21 7.76 36.77
C HIS A 235 -25.27 8.56 38.09
N ARG A 236 -24.17 9.19 38.51
CA ARG A 236 -24.13 10.01 39.73
C ARG A 236 -24.82 11.37 39.61
N LYS A 237 -24.80 11.98 38.42
CA LYS A 237 -25.36 13.32 38.17
C LYS A 237 -26.84 13.30 37.78
N MET A 238 -27.35 12.16 37.31
CA MET A 238 -28.72 12.01 36.81
C MET A 238 -29.60 11.20 37.76
N SER A 239 -30.91 11.41 37.73
CA SER A 239 -31.84 10.51 38.42
C SER A 239 -31.86 9.13 37.73
N PRO A 240 -32.20 8.03 38.44
CA PRO A 240 -32.20 6.68 37.86
C PRO A 240 -33.10 6.52 36.62
N THR A 241 -34.17 7.31 36.53
CA THR A 241 -35.07 7.36 35.37
C THR A 241 -34.45 8.10 34.18
N ARG A 242 -33.77 9.22 34.41
CA ARG A 242 -33.08 9.98 33.35
C ARG A 242 -31.87 9.22 32.81
N PHE A 243 -31.08 8.59 33.70
CA PHE A 243 -29.92 7.78 33.31
C PHE A 243 -30.31 6.60 32.42
N ARG A 244 -31.34 5.83 32.80
CA ARG A 244 -31.83 4.71 31.97
C ARG A 244 -32.27 5.16 30.58
N ARG A 245 -32.97 6.30 30.48
CA ARG A 245 -33.35 6.88 29.18
C ARG A 245 -32.14 7.30 28.37
N PHE A 246 -31.18 7.99 28.97
CA PHE A 246 -29.96 8.43 28.31
C PHE A 246 -29.18 7.24 27.72
N ILE A 247 -28.88 6.22 28.53
CA ILE A 247 -28.15 5.02 28.06
C ILE A 247 -28.92 4.30 26.96
N SER A 248 -30.24 4.12 27.12
CA SER A 248 -31.06 3.46 26.09
C SER A 248 -31.02 4.21 24.77
N MET A 249 -31.14 5.55 24.79
CA MET A 249 -31.06 6.38 23.59
C MET A 249 -29.67 6.36 22.96
N SER A 250 -28.60 6.36 23.75
CA SER A 250 -27.23 6.23 23.23
C SER A 250 -27.01 4.89 22.53
N VAL A 251 -27.43 3.78 23.15
CA VAL A 251 -27.32 2.44 22.53
C VAL A 251 -28.11 2.36 21.23
N ILE A 252 -29.37 2.83 21.23
CA ILE A 252 -30.22 2.87 20.03
C ILE A 252 -29.57 3.74 18.95
N GLY A 253 -29.08 4.93 19.31
CA GLY A 253 -28.42 5.85 18.38
C GLY A 253 -27.18 5.23 17.73
N THR A 254 -26.33 4.56 18.52
CA THR A 254 -25.17 3.83 18.00
C THR A 254 -25.60 2.70 17.08
N MET A 255 -26.57 1.87 17.46
CA MET A 255 -27.06 0.78 16.61
C MET A 255 -27.61 1.29 15.27
N VAL A 256 -28.40 2.37 15.29
CA VAL A 256 -28.92 3.01 14.07
C VAL A 256 -27.78 3.52 13.21
N LEU A 257 -26.83 4.27 13.79
CA LEU A 257 -25.70 4.82 13.04
C LEU A 257 -24.84 3.72 12.40
N THR A 258 -24.49 2.68 13.16
CA THR A 258 -23.74 1.53 12.64
C THR A 258 -24.52 0.83 11.53
N THR A 259 -25.82 0.63 11.69
CA THR A 259 -26.67 0.03 10.65
C THR A 259 -26.68 0.90 9.39
N MET A 260 -26.81 2.22 9.53
CA MET A 260 -26.76 3.13 8.38
C MET A 260 -25.41 3.08 7.66
N PHE A 261 -24.29 3.06 8.38
CA PHE A 261 -22.97 2.88 7.77
C PHE A 261 -22.85 1.54 7.05
N LEU A 262 -23.30 0.44 7.66
CA LEU A 262 -23.27 -0.88 7.04
C LEU A 262 -24.13 -0.93 5.77
N LEU A 263 -25.32 -0.32 5.78
CA LEU A 263 -26.19 -0.23 4.61
C LEU A 263 -25.57 0.64 3.50
N TYR A 264 -24.96 1.77 3.86
CA TYR A 264 -24.24 2.64 2.93
C TYR A 264 -23.06 1.89 2.29
N PHE A 265 -22.21 1.24 3.09
CA PHE A 265 -21.08 0.51 2.55
C PHE A 265 -21.53 -0.68 1.70
N HIS A 266 -22.60 -1.37 2.09
CA HIS A 266 -23.20 -2.42 1.27
C HIS A 266 -23.72 -1.90 -0.07
N SER A 267 -24.35 -0.71 -0.09
CA SER A 267 -24.90 -0.14 -1.32
C SER A 267 -23.85 0.29 -2.33
N ILE A 268 -22.64 0.60 -1.89
CA ILE A 268 -21.53 1.00 -2.78
C ILE A 268 -20.59 -0.16 -3.17
N TRP A 269 -20.77 -1.37 -2.61
CA TRP A 269 -19.88 -2.51 -2.87
C TRP A 269 -19.80 -2.89 -4.36
N GLY A 270 -20.94 -2.89 -5.04
CA GLY A 270 -21.02 -3.28 -6.45
C GLY A 270 -20.82 -2.13 -7.42
N ASN A 271 -20.70 -0.88 -6.97
CA ASN A 271 -20.74 0.27 -7.89
C ASN A 271 -19.33 0.54 -8.45
N GLY A 272 -19.28 0.79 -9.75
CA GLY A 272 -18.16 1.41 -10.43
C GLY A 272 -18.53 2.80 -10.95
N ALA A 273 -17.57 3.42 -11.61
CA ALA A 273 -17.73 4.64 -12.37
C ALA A 273 -18.87 4.52 -13.39
N ASN A 274 -19.50 5.66 -13.70
CA ASN A 274 -20.59 5.82 -14.66
C ASN A 274 -21.84 4.97 -14.35
N GLY A 275 -22.03 4.58 -13.09
CA GLY A 275 -23.14 3.74 -12.66
C GLY A 275 -23.04 2.27 -13.08
N ALA A 276 -21.86 1.82 -13.53
CA ALA A 276 -21.59 0.41 -13.77
C ALA A 276 -21.72 -0.41 -12.47
N ARG A 277 -22.16 -1.67 -12.56
CA ARG A 277 -22.41 -2.53 -11.39
C ARG A 277 -21.82 -3.92 -11.56
N LEU A 278 -21.24 -4.46 -10.48
CA LEU A 278 -20.90 -5.87 -10.35
C LEU A 278 -22.16 -6.72 -10.48
N LEU A 279 -22.15 -7.67 -11.40
CA LEU A 279 -23.24 -8.62 -11.63
C LEU A 279 -22.93 -9.96 -10.95
N TYR A 280 -23.81 -10.42 -10.07
CA TYR A 280 -23.83 -11.82 -9.60
C TYR A 280 -24.81 -12.59 -10.50
N GLY A 281 -24.43 -13.75 -11.06
CA GLY A 281 -25.15 -14.47 -12.13
C GLY A 281 -26.67 -14.67 -11.88
N GLN A 282 -27.57 -14.77 -12.87
CA GLN A 282 -27.51 -15.18 -14.29
C GLN A 282 -27.78 -14.02 -15.26
N VAL A 283 -27.16 -14.05 -16.45
CA VAL A 283 -27.41 -13.10 -17.56
C VAL A 283 -28.67 -13.51 -18.34
N PRO A 284 -29.66 -12.61 -18.48
CA PRO A 284 -30.09 -12.22 -19.84
C PRO A 284 -30.48 -10.73 -20.02
N VAL A 285 -29.86 -10.11 -21.04
CA VAL A 285 -30.31 -9.13 -22.07
C VAL A 285 -31.55 -8.19 -21.84
N ILE A 286 -31.25 -6.87 -21.92
CA ILE A 286 -32.00 -5.65 -22.38
C ILE A 286 -33.27 -5.15 -21.63
N GLY A 287 -33.20 -3.88 -21.17
CA GLY A 287 -34.28 -2.88 -21.32
C GLY A 287 -34.75 -2.10 -20.07
N ALA A 288 -34.73 -0.76 -20.19
CA ALA A 288 -35.55 0.28 -19.50
C ALA A 288 -35.02 1.01 -18.23
N SER A 289 -34.45 2.20 -18.49
CA SER A 289 -34.86 3.58 -18.07
C SER A 289 -35.17 3.98 -16.61
N GLU A 290 -34.39 4.97 -16.15
CA GLU A 290 -34.78 6.27 -15.55
C GLU A 290 -35.38 6.38 -14.12
N HIS A 291 -34.62 6.97 -13.18
CA HIS A 291 -34.76 8.36 -12.69
C HIS A 291 -33.92 8.69 -11.41
N SER A 292 -33.43 9.92 -11.42
CA SER A 292 -32.66 10.74 -10.46
C SER A 292 -32.90 10.62 -8.93
N ARG A 293 -31.84 10.81 -8.12
CA ARG A 293 -31.55 12.08 -7.40
C ARG A 293 -30.28 12.05 -6.49
N LEU A 294 -29.48 13.09 -6.70
CA LEU A 294 -28.48 13.85 -5.94
C LEU A 294 -28.41 13.79 -4.38
N LEU A 295 -27.17 14.06 -3.92
CA LEU A 295 -26.65 14.69 -2.69
C LEU A 295 -26.11 13.79 -1.56
N CYS A 296 -24.80 13.89 -1.30
CA CYS A 296 -24.26 14.58 -0.11
C CYS A 296 -22.76 14.89 -0.28
N GLU A 297 -22.42 16.15 0.00
CA GLU A 297 -21.09 16.72 0.16
C GLU A 297 -20.62 16.44 1.61
N TRP A 298 -19.37 15.97 1.80
CA TRP A 298 -18.76 15.82 3.11
C TRP A 298 -17.41 16.53 3.13
N ASP A 299 -17.31 17.49 4.04
CA ASP A 299 -16.18 18.37 4.30
C ASP A 299 -15.43 17.86 5.54
N GLY A 300 -14.11 17.73 5.42
CA GLY A 300 -13.20 17.75 6.57
C GLY A 300 -12.42 16.46 6.82
N TYR A 301 -11.20 16.40 6.29
CA TYR A 301 -10.06 15.90 7.07
C TYR A 301 -8.90 16.89 6.99
N ASN A 302 -8.42 17.29 8.17
CA ASN A 302 -7.13 17.94 8.34
C ASN A 302 -6.04 16.90 8.07
N ILE A 303 -5.65 16.74 6.80
CA ILE A 303 -4.38 16.11 6.44
C ILE A 303 -3.30 17.07 6.93
N PRO A 304 -2.29 16.62 7.71
CA PRO A 304 -1.13 17.45 7.99
C PRO A 304 -0.46 17.77 6.65
N ILE A 305 -0.69 18.97 6.17
CA ILE A 305 -0.14 19.48 4.92
C ILE A 305 1.39 19.43 5.08
N CYS A 306 2.11 18.77 4.16
CA CYS A 306 3.58 18.83 4.10
C CYS A 306 4.11 20.29 3.94
N THR A 307 3.21 21.27 3.77
CA THR A 307 3.49 22.70 3.67
C THR A 307 2.90 23.46 4.87
N GLY A 308 3.74 23.75 5.86
CA GLY A 308 3.31 24.53 7.04
C GLY A 308 4.40 25.36 7.71
N LYS A 309 5.64 25.35 7.20
CA LYS A 309 6.71 26.21 7.72
C LYS A 309 7.20 27.11 6.62
N SER A 310 7.03 28.42 6.81
CA SER A 310 7.82 29.41 6.09
C SER A 310 9.29 29.12 6.38
N PHE A 311 10.00 28.66 5.37
CA PHE A 311 11.42 28.31 5.45
C PHE A 311 12.23 29.55 5.86
N LYS A 312 13.01 29.42 6.94
CA LYS A 312 13.96 30.46 7.36
C LYS A 312 15.33 30.05 6.84
N SER A 313 15.99 30.94 6.10
CA SER A 313 17.35 30.70 5.66
C SER A 313 18.28 30.50 6.86
N SER A 314 18.75 29.27 7.03
CA SER A 314 19.84 28.98 7.96
C SER A 314 21.15 29.38 7.29
N GLY A 315 22.04 30.09 7.98
CA GLY A 315 23.29 30.66 7.44
C GLY A 315 24.39 29.66 7.04
N GLY A 316 24.04 28.46 6.58
CA GLY A 316 24.97 27.48 6.02
C GLY A 316 25.25 27.73 4.53
N SER A 317 26.43 27.32 4.05
CA SER A 317 26.72 27.32 2.61
C SER A 317 25.83 26.29 1.91
N PRO A 318 25.22 26.62 0.75
CA PRO A 318 24.42 25.67 0.01
C PRO A 318 25.26 24.46 -0.43
N THR A 319 24.65 23.28 -0.45
CA THR A 319 25.25 22.02 -0.87
C THR A 319 24.37 21.34 -1.91
N TYR A 320 24.91 20.35 -2.60
CA TYR A 320 24.12 19.47 -3.44
C TYR A 320 24.69 18.06 -3.42
N ASP A 321 23.81 17.08 -3.38
CA ASP A 321 24.15 15.67 -3.40
C ASP A 321 23.80 15.10 -4.77
N LEU A 322 24.75 14.40 -5.38
CA LEU A 322 24.55 13.71 -6.65
C LEU A 322 24.18 12.25 -6.37
N LEU A 323 22.98 11.85 -6.78
CA LEU A 323 22.49 10.50 -6.62
C LEU A 323 22.89 9.65 -7.83
N PRO A 324 23.43 8.44 -7.62
CA PRO A 324 23.95 7.62 -8.71
C PRO A 324 22.82 7.11 -9.63
N ASP A 325 23.15 6.89 -10.90
CA ASP A 325 22.31 6.10 -11.81
C ASP A 325 22.46 4.61 -11.51
N THR A 326 21.34 3.94 -11.27
CA THR A 326 21.28 2.52 -10.86
C THR A 326 21.04 1.57 -12.01
N LYS A 327 20.76 2.06 -13.23
CA LYS A 327 20.34 1.22 -14.36
C LYS A 327 21.40 0.19 -14.76
N SER A 328 22.66 0.58 -14.67
CA SER A 328 23.79 -0.28 -15.07
C SER A 328 24.24 -1.27 -13.99
N TRP A 329 23.65 -1.21 -12.79
CA TRP A 329 24.08 -2.04 -11.66
C TRP A 329 23.60 -3.48 -11.85
N PRO A 330 24.41 -4.46 -11.40
CA PRO A 330 24.04 -5.86 -11.48
C PRO A 330 22.95 -6.22 -10.44
N ALA A 331 22.21 -7.31 -10.66
CA ALA A 331 21.06 -7.67 -9.82
C ALA A 331 21.46 -7.95 -8.36
N GLU A 332 22.63 -8.53 -8.13
CA GLU A 332 23.22 -8.76 -6.80
C GLU A 332 23.57 -7.46 -6.05
N GLU A 333 23.63 -6.32 -6.76
CA GLU A 333 23.76 -5.01 -6.15
C GLU A 333 22.42 -4.37 -5.76
N LYS A 334 21.30 -4.90 -6.27
CA LYS A 334 19.95 -4.39 -6.05
C LYS A 334 19.12 -5.23 -5.08
N ILE A 335 19.80 -5.91 -4.14
CA ILE A 335 19.15 -6.78 -3.16
C ILE A 335 18.43 -5.95 -2.09
N ILE A 336 17.16 -6.29 -1.87
CA ILE A 336 16.31 -5.76 -0.80
C ILE A 336 17.05 -5.74 0.56
N HIS A 337 16.87 -4.68 1.35
CA HIS A 337 17.59 -4.37 2.61
C HIS A 337 19.05 -3.91 2.50
N THR A 338 19.74 -4.12 1.38
CA THR A 338 21.13 -3.63 1.20
C THR A 338 21.24 -2.54 0.15
N TYR A 339 20.23 -2.41 -0.72
CA TYR A 339 20.24 -1.51 -1.84
C TYR A 339 20.35 -0.03 -1.43
N ASN A 340 19.59 0.39 -0.42
CA ASN A 340 19.65 1.75 0.12
C ASN A 340 21.05 2.13 0.63
N LYS A 341 21.74 1.21 1.31
CA LYS A 341 23.10 1.43 1.81
C LYS A 341 24.08 1.61 0.64
N LYS A 342 23.99 0.76 -0.38
CA LYS A 342 24.84 0.83 -1.57
C LYS A 342 24.65 2.13 -2.36
N ILE A 343 23.41 2.62 -2.44
CA ILE A 343 23.09 3.94 -3.01
C ILE A 343 23.70 5.03 -2.16
N PHE A 344 23.44 5.03 -0.85
CA PHE A 344 23.95 6.05 0.07
C PHE A 344 25.48 6.14 0.06
N GLU A 345 26.20 5.00 0.00
CA GLU A 345 27.66 4.94 -0.11
C GLU A 345 28.21 5.57 -1.40
N ARG A 346 27.40 5.64 -2.46
CA ARG A 346 27.76 6.20 -3.78
C ARG A 346 27.22 7.62 -3.99
N VAL A 347 26.53 8.20 -3.02
CA VAL A 347 26.11 9.61 -3.07
C VAL A 347 27.35 10.51 -3.02
N GLU A 348 27.48 11.40 -4.00
CA GLU A 348 28.56 12.39 -3.98
C GLU A 348 28.08 13.70 -3.35
N HIS A 349 28.61 14.03 -2.17
CA HIS A 349 28.33 15.28 -1.47
C HIS A 349 29.22 16.42 -2.00
N LYS A 350 28.62 17.53 -2.43
CA LYS A 350 29.33 18.71 -2.97
C LYS A 350 28.88 20.00 -2.30
N THR A 351 29.78 20.97 -2.21
CA THR A 351 29.45 22.35 -1.82
C THR A 351 29.09 23.16 -3.05
N TYR A 352 28.02 23.93 -2.97
CA TYR A 352 27.62 24.84 -4.05
C TYR A 352 28.35 26.18 -3.90
N THR A 353 29.33 26.41 -4.77
CA THR A 353 30.12 27.66 -4.80
C THR A 353 29.84 28.52 -6.03
N GLU A 354 29.41 27.89 -7.12
CA GLU A 354 29.13 28.52 -8.41
C GLU A 354 28.11 27.68 -9.19
N PRO A 355 27.47 28.22 -10.26
CA PRO A 355 26.56 27.43 -11.10
C PRO A 355 27.26 26.19 -11.69
N VAL A 356 26.68 25.02 -11.44
CA VAL A 356 27.21 23.73 -11.92
C VAL A 356 26.26 23.14 -12.96
N ILE A 357 26.80 22.63 -14.06
CA ILE A 357 26.04 21.84 -15.04
C ILE A 357 26.32 20.37 -14.75
N VAL A 358 25.30 19.66 -14.30
CA VAL A 358 25.37 18.21 -14.06
C VAL A 358 24.70 17.50 -15.23
N ASN A 359 25.51 17.06 -16.19
CA ASN A 359 25.06 16.29 -17.35
C ASN A 359 25.88 15.00 -17.50
N SER A 360 25.89 14.19 -16.44
CA SER A 360 26.53 12.87 -16.46
C SER A 360 25.46 11.78 -16.55
N PRO A 361 25.65 10.75 -17.40
CA PRO A 361 24.77 9.57 -17.40
C PRO A 361 24.91 8.73 -16.13
N SER A 362 25.93 8.94 -15.31
CA SER A 362 26.11 8.26 -14.02
C SER A 362 25.28 8.85 -12.89
N ILE A 363 24.50 9.91 -13.15
CA ILE A 363 23.69 10.62 -12.16
C ILE A 363 22.21 10.50 -12.53
N GLU A 364 21.38 10.19 -11.55
CA GLU A 364 19.94 10.00 -11.70
C GLU A 364 19.14 11.20 -11.17
N ALA A 365 19.58 11.78 -10.05
CA ALA A 365 18.92 12.91 -9.42
C ALA A 365 19.90 13.74 -8.60
N ILE A 366 19.45 14.93 -8.18
CA ILE A 366 20.22 15.85 -7.35
C ILE A 366 19.36 16.30 -6.18
N VAL A 367 19.88 16.22 -4.97
CA VAL A 367 19.27 16.90 -3.82
C VAL A 367 20.03 18.20 -3.60
N ALA A 368 19.43 19.33 -3.96
CA ALA A 368 20.00 20.64 -3.72
C ALA A 368 19.55 21.15 -2.35
N SER A 369 20.49 21.55 -1.49
CA SER A 369 20.20 22.03 -0.12
C SER A 369 20.70 23.46 0.08
N CYS A 370 19.82 24.37 0.48
CA CYS A 370 20.11 25.78 0.75
C CYS A 370 20.24 26.06 2.27
N GLY A 371 20.73 25.11 3.04
CA GLY A 371 20.83 25.17 4.50
C GLY A 371 20.39 23.88 5.17
N ALA A 372 20.26 23.89 6.50
CA ALA A 372 19.88 22.71 7.29
C ALA A 372 18.41 22.30 7.13
N GLU A 373 17.53 23.22 6.71
CA GLU A 373 16.07 22.98 6.63
C GLU A 373 15.50 23.20 5.21
N GLU A 374 16.33 23.57 4.24
CA GLU A 374 15.89 23.88 2.87
C GLU A 374 16.54 22.91 1.90
N SER A 375 15.74 22.04 1.28
CA SER A 375 16.21 21.15 0.22
C SER A 375 15.16 20.93 -0.86
N LYS A 376 15.61 20.65 -2.08
CA LYS A 376 14.77 20.31 -3.22
C LYS A 376 15.36 19.13 -3.96
N LEU A 377 14.51 18.17 -4.32
CA LEU A 377 14.86 17.11 -5.25
C LEU A 377 14.73 17.61 -6.69
N LEU A 378 15.80 17.46 -7.46
CA LEU A 378 15.87 17.77 -8.88
C LEU A 378 16.04 16.47 -9.63
N LEU A 379 15.05 16.13 -10.45
CA LEU A 379 14.99 14.90 -11.20
C LEU A 379 15.70 15.06 -12.54
N ARG A 380 16.40 14.03 -13.00
CA ARG A 380 17.07 14.06 -14.31
C ARG A 380 16.29 13.25 -15.33
N VAL A 381 15.57 13.94 -16.19
CA VAL A 381 15.02 13.38 -17.45
C VAL A 381 15.71 14.08 -18.61
N VAL A 382 16.58 13.35 -19.31
CA VAL A 382 17.31 13.88 -20.48
C VAL A 382 16.79 13.19 -21.73
N ARG A 383 16.41 13.97 -22.74
CA ARG A 383 16.09 13.45 -24.07
C ARG A 383 17.38 12.91 -24.72
N GLN A 384 17.50 11.60 -24.88
CA GLN A 384 18.72 10.94 -25.37
C GLN A 384 18.62 10.62 -26.86
N GLU A 385 19.58 11.12 -27.66
CA GLU A 385 19.58 10.90 -29.11
C GLU A 385 19.78 9.42 -29.47
N SER A 386 20.66 8.71 -28.75
CA SER A 386 20.88 7.27 -28.95
C SER A 386 19.62 6.42 -28.75
N VAL A 387 18.72 6.86 -27.86
CA VAL A 387 17.42 6.20 -27.64
C VAL A 387 16.49 6.44 -28.83
N LEU A 388 16.49 7.65 -29.38
CA LEU A 388 15.72 7.99 -30.57
C LEU A 388 16.22 7.22 -31.79
N GLU A 389 17.54 7.16 -32.01
CA GLU A 389 18.17 6.38 -33.08
C GLU A 389 17.78 4.89 -33.01
N ARG A 390 17.75 4.30 -31.79
CA ARG A 390 17.28 2.92 -31.58
C ARG A 390 15.83 2.74 -32.01
N VAL A 391 14.96 3.63 -31.57
CA VAL A 391 13.52 3.57 -31.90
C VAL A 391 13.29 3.73 -33.41
N GLU A 392 13.98 4.66 -34.04
CA GLU A 392 13.92 4.88 -35.50
C GLU A 392 14.43 3.66 -36.28
N ALA A 393 15.53 3.05 -35.83
CA ALA A 393 16.08 1.85 -36.44
C ALA A 393 15.10 0.67 -36.38
N VAL A 394 14.45 0.46 -35.22
CA VAL A 394 13.41 -0.58 -35.08
C VAL A 394 12.21 -0.29 -35.97
N ALA A 395 11.73 0.95 -36.00
CA ALA A 395 10.62 1.35 -36.86
C ALA A 395 10.92 1.10 -38.34
N LYS A 396 12.13 1.45 -38.79
CA LYS A 396 12.59 1.20 -40.17
C LYS A 396 12.64 -0.29 -40.49
N ALA A 397 13.22 -1.11 -39.61
CA ALA A 397 13.30 -2.56 -39.80
C ALA A 397 11.90 -3.22 -39.89
N GLN A 398 10.94 -2.75 -39.08
CA GLN A 398 9.56 -3.22 -39.12
C GLN A 398 8.85 -2.83 -40.42
N MET A 399 9.06 -1.62 -40.93
CA MET A 399 8.53 -1.18 -42.24
C MET A 399 9.08 -2.03 -43.38
N GLU A 400 10.40 -2.26 -43.42
CA GLU A 400 11.06 -3.10 -44.44
C GLU A 400 10.53 -4.54 -44.41
N THR A 401 10.31 -5.08 -43.21
CA THR A 401 9.74 -6.43 -43.04
C THR A 401 8.32 -6.49 -43.61
N ARG A 402 7.43 -5.54 -43.25
CA ARG A 402 6.04 -5.49 -43.75
C ARG A 402 5.97 -5.40 -45.27
N GLN A 403 6.79 -4.53 -45.88
CA GLN A 403 6.87 -4.42 -47.34
C GLN A 403 7.31 -5.73 -48.00
N SER A 404 8.25 -6.46 -47.40
CA SER A 404 8.70 -7.76 -47.91
C SER A 404 7.62 -8.84 -47.83
N THR A 405 6.83 -8.88 -46.75
CA THR A 405 5.74 -9.84 -46.55
C THR A 405 4.57 -9.57 -47.51
N GLU A 406 4.25 -8.29 -47.74
CA GLU A 406 3.25 -7.88 -48.72
C GLU A 406 3.67 -8.24 -50.16
N MET A 407 4.96 -8.08 -50.51
CA MET A 407 5.45 -8.50 -51.82
C MET A 407 5.42 -10.03 -52.03
N ASP A 408 5.80 -10.84 -51.03
CA ASP A 408 5.69 -12.31 -51.12
C ASP A 408 4.22 -12.78 -51.20
N GLY A 409 3.32 -12.12 -50.47
CA GLY A 409 1.88 -12.34 -50.55
C GLY A 409 1.30 -12.01 -51.94
N ARG A 410 1.78 -10.92 -52.56
CA ARG A 410 1.39 -10.52 -53.93
C ARG A 410 1.98 -11.44 -54.99
N GLN A 411 3.18 -12.00 -54.77
CA GLN A 411 3.77 -13.00 -55.66
C GLN A 411 2.99 -14.33 -55.67
N LYS A 412 2.24 -14.63 -54.60
CA LYS A 412 1.31 -15.78 -54.51
C LYS A 412 -0.10 -15.52 -55.04
N MET A 413 -0.45 -14.27 -55.36
CA MET A 413 -1.69 -13.90 -56.05
C MET A 413 -1.40 -13.11 -57.32
N VAL A 414 -1.04 -13.84 -58.37
CA VAL A 414 -1.11 -13.33 -59.75
C VAL A 414 -2.25 -14.04 -60.46
N ASP A 415 -3.46 -13.49 -60.35
CA ASP A 415 -4.25 -13.17 -61.55
C ASP A 415 -5.20 -11.98 -61.29
N THR A 416 -5.24 -11.09 -62.28
CA THR A 416 -6.12 -9.92 -62.49
C THR A 416 -6.03 -8.64 -61.64
N THR A 417 -5.53 -7.61 -62.34
CA THR A 417 -5.91 -6.18 -62.40
C THR A 417 -5.05 -5.10 -61.72
N HIS A 418 -4.99 -3.99 -62.46
CA HIS A 418 -3.96 -2.95 -62.51
C HIS A 418 -3.89 -2.04 -61.28
N GLY A 419 -2.65 -1.76 -60.87
CA GLY A 419 -2.07 -0.42 -60.98
C GLY A 419 -2.57 0.65 -60.01
N GLN A 420 -1.93 0.74 -58.86
CA GLN A 420 -1.70 2.00 -58.15
C GLN A 420 -0.38 1.90 -57.38
N GLU A 421 0.54 2.83 -57.66
CA GLU A 421 1.80 2.98 -56.92
C GLU A 421 1.51 3.49 -55.51
N PRO A 422 2.19 2.98 -54.45
CA PRO A 422 2.04 3.51 -53.10
C PRO A 422 2.75 4.85 -52.99
N GLY A 423 1.97 5.88 -52.65
CA GLY A 423 2.46 7.20 -52.27
C GLY A 423 3.27 7.13 -50.97
N GLN A 424 4.16 8.10 -50.84
CA GLN A 424 5.10 8.27 -49.73
C GLN A 424 4.33 8.65 -48.46
N ASP A 425 4.08 7.69 -47.58
CA ASP A 425 3.43 7.90 -46.29
C ASP A 425 4.39 8.60 -45.31
N ASP A 426 4.37 9.94 -45.32
CA ASP A 426 4.72 10.70 -44.12
C ASP A 426 3.74 10.30 -43.02
N ALA A 427 4.25 9.82 -41.88
CA ALA A 427 3.45 9.32 -40.76
C ALA A 427 2.49 10.41 -40.24
N THR A 428 1.24 10.36 -40.71
CA THR A 428 0.16 11.17 -40.13
C THR A 428 -0.08 10.72 -38.68
N PRO A 429 -0.61 11.59 -37.79
CA PRO A 429 -0.90 11.25 -36.39
C PRO A 429 -1.73 9.98 -36.18
N GLN A 430 -2.45 9.52 -37.20
CA GLN A 430 -3.24 8.28 -37.20
C GLN A 430 -2.42 6.99 -37.30
N ASN A 431 -1.15 7.06 -37.73
CA ASN A 431 -0.33 5.86 -37.95
C ASN A 431 0.69 5.57 -36.84
N ARG A 432 0.61 6.28 -35.72
CA ARG A 432 1.53 6.14 -34.58
C ARG A 432 1.09 4.98 -33.66
N LYS A 433 2.05 4.20 -33.15
CA LYS A 433 1.79 3.20 -32.09
C LYS A 433 1.20 3.87 -30.84
N PRO A 434 0.29 3.22 -30.10
CA PRO A 434 -0.23 3.77 -28.86
C PRO A 434 0.87 3.88 -27.81
N ASN A 435 0.84 4.94 -27.00
CA ASN A 435 1.61 4.98 -25.76
C ASN A 435 0.93 4.07 -24.72
N VAL A 436 1.71 3.54 -23.79
CA VAL A 436 1.19 2.69 -22.71
C VAL A 436 1.69 3.26 -21.38
N LEU A 437 0.74 3.56 -20.49
CA LEU A 437 0.99 4.03 -19.13
C LEU A 437 0.45 3.02 -18.14
N VAL A 438 1.29 2.57 -17.20
CA VAL A 438 0.90 1.69 -16.10
C VAL A 438 1.09 2.46 -14.78
N LEU A 439 -0.02 2.70 -14.08
CA LEU A 439 -0.05 3.18 -12.71
C LEU A 439 -0.33 1.98 -11.79
N PHE A 440 0.73 1.50 -11.15
CA PHE A 440 0.72 0.35 -10.26
C PHE A 440 0.61 0.82 -8.80
N MET A 441 -0.33 0.29 -8.03
CA MET A 441 -0.56 0.68 -6.63
C MET A 441 -0.53 -0.53 -5.71
N ASP A 442 0.38 -0.53 -4.74
CA ASP A 442 0.46 -1.54 -3.69
C ASP A 442 0.05 -0.91 -2.34
N ALA A 443 -0.93 -1.43 -1.60
CA ALA A 443 -1.84 -2.54 -1.82
C ALA A 443 -3.28 -2.02 -1.83
N VAL A 444 -3.87 -1.78 -3.00
CA VAL A 444 -5.16 -1.07 -3.10
C VAL A 444 -6.29 -1.98 -3.55
N ALA A 445 -7.16 -2.35 -2.60
CA ALA A 445 -8.41 -3.04 -2.90
C ALA A 445 -9.35 -2.15 -3.71
N ARG A 446 -10.20 -2.74 -4.56
CA ARG A 446 -11.19 -2.00 -5.34
C ARG A 446 -12.01 -1.05 -4.47
N ARG A 447 -12.54 -1.56 -3.36
CA ARG A 447 -13.38 -0.75 -2.47
C ARG A 447 -12.58 0.31 -1.72
N GLN A 448 -11.32 0.02 -1.40
CA GLN A 448 -10.43 0.96 -0.75
C GLN A 448 -10.14 2.16 -1.65
N PHE A 449 -9.92 1.92 -2.95
CA PHE A 449 -9.77 2.98 -3.96
C PHE A 449 -10.91 4.00 -3.87
N TYR A 450 -12.16 3.56 -3.94
CA TYR A 450 -13.32 4.48 -3.88
C TYR A 450 -13.53 5.15 -2.51
N ARG A 451 -13.13 4.50 -1.42
CA ARG A 451 -13.24 5.08 -0.07
C ARG A 451 -12.18 6.13 0.22
N LYS A 452 -10.98 5.97 -0.35
CA LYS A 452 -9.78 6.74 0.03
C LYS A 452 -9.29 7.67 -1.08
N LEU A 453 -9.69 7.45 -2.32
CA LEU A 453 -9.29 8.21 -3.50
C LEU A 453 -10.52 8.76 -4.22
N ALA A 454 -11.38 9.47 -3.48
CA ALA A 454 -12.69 9.88 -3.98
C ALA A 454 -12.58 10.95 -5.09
N LYS A 455 -11.63 11.87 -4.99
CA LYS A 455 -11.39 12.89 -6.02
C LYS A 455 -10.81 12.24 -7.27
N SER A 456 -9.83 11.37 -7.11
CA SER A 456 -9.23 10.59 -8.20
C SER A 456 -10.28 9.75 -8.92
N ALA A 457 -11.13 9.02 -8.18
CA ALA A 457 -12.23 8.25 -8.74
C ALA A 457 -13.21 9.12 -9.54
N SER A 458 -13.60 10.28 -9.00
CA SER A 458 -14.48 11.23 -9.70
C SER A 458 -13.82 11.82 -10.95
N THR A 459 -12.51 12.10 -10.92
CA THR A 459 -11.76 12.59 -12.08
C THR A 459 -11.69 11.53 -13.17
N ILE A 460 -11.35 10.29 -12.81
CA ILE A 460 -11.27 9.15 -13.74
C ILE A 460 -12.64 8.91 -14.40
N GLU A 461 -13.73 8.96 -13.63
CA GLU A 461 -15.09 8.86 -14.16
C GLU A 461 -15.38 10.00 -15.16
N ARG A 462 -14.99 11.24 -14.83
CA ARG A 462 -15.15 12.41 -15.72
C ARG A 462 -14.35 12.30 -17.03
N LEU A 463 -13.21 11.58 -17.01
CA LEU A 463 -12.40 11.36 -18.19
C LEU A 463 -13.05 10.38 -19.18
N ASP A 464 -14.06 9.60 -18.76
CA ASP A 464 -14.89 8.85 -19.69
C ASP A 464 -15.69 9.81 -20.57
N GLN A 465 -15.35 9.82 -21.86
CA GLN A 465 -16.03 10.60 -22.87
C GLN A 465 -16.51 9.68 -24.01
N THR A 466 -16.78 8.42 -23.70
CA THR A 466 -17.28 7.40 -24.64
C THR A 466 -18.45 7.93 -25.48
N ALA A 467 -19.43 8.58 -24.84
CA ALA A 467 -20.60 9.14 -25.52
C ALA A 467 -20.29 10.28 -26.51
N LYS A 468 -19.11 10.91 -26.40
CA LYS A 468 -18.61 11.98 -27.29
C LYS A 468 -17.56 11.46 -28.27
N GLY A 469 -17.26 10.16 -28.28
CA GLY A 469 -16.18 9.56 -29.07
C GLY A 469 -14.78 9.86 -28.53
N GLY A 470 -14.65 10.28 -27.27
CA GLY A 470 -13.38 10.50 -26.58
C GLY A 470 -12.85 9.25 -25.87
N PRO A 471 -11.97 9.42 -24.86
CA PRO A 471 -11.45 8.30 -24.05
C PRO A 471 -12.56 7.44 -23.44
N GLN A 472 -12.32 6.13 -23.34
CA GLN A 472 -13.28 5.15 -22.80
C GLN A 472 -12.74 4.52 -21.53
N LEU A 473 -13.47 4.63 -20.43
CA LEU A 473 -13.15 3.99 -19.16
C LEU A 473 -13.77 2.58 -19.08
N HIS A 474 -12.93 1.59 -18.77
CA HIS A 474 -13.35 0.22 -18.52
C HIS A 474 -12.87 -0.23 -17.14
N GLU A 475 -13.78 -0.73 -16.31
CA GLU A 475 -13.46 -1.23 -14.97
C GLU A 475 -13.66 -2.74 -14.85
N PHE A 476 -12.73 -3.42 -14.20
CA PHE A 476 -12.73 -4.87 -14.08
C PHE A 476 -13.16 -5.28 -12.67
N PHE A 477 -14.45 -5.56 -12.51
CA PHE A 477 -15.07 -5.76 -11.20
C PHE A 477 -14.68 -7.07 -10.53
N ARG A 478 -14.21 -8.03 -11.32
CA ARG A 478 -13.78 -9.37 -10.88
C ARG A 478 -12.31 -9.62 -11.22
N TYR A 479 -11.50 -8.56 -11.20
CA TYR A 479 -10.05 -8.72 -11.12
C TYR A 479 -9.67 -9.31 -9.77
N HIS A 480 -8.88 -10.38 -9.80
CA HIS A 480 -8.65 -11.26 -8.69
C HIS A 480 -7.15 -11.51 -8.49
N SER A 481 -6.70 -11.49 -7.23
CA SER A 481 -5.33 -11.86 -6.88
C SER A 481 -5.07 -13.36 -7.10
N VAL A 482 -3.86 -13.71 -7.50
CA VAL A 482 -3.39 -15.10 -7.70
C VAL A 482 -2.46 -15.58 -6.58
N GLY A 483 -2.15 -14.71 -5.63
CA GLY A 483 -1.36 -15.04 -4.45
C GLY A 483 -1.61 -14.10 -3.26
N PHE A 484 -0.86 -14.30 -2.18
CA PHE A 484 -1.08 -13.59 -0.92
C PHE A 484 -0.54 -12.15 -0.91
N ASN A 485 0.60 -11.92 -1.55
CA ASN A 485 1.35 -10.66 -1.46
C ASN A 485 1.84 -10.20 -2.84
N THR A 486 2.63 -9.13 -2.83
CA THR A 486 3.20 -8.49 -4.02
C THR A 486 3.96 -9.47 -4.90
N ASP A 487 4.72 -10.39 -4.31
CA ASP A 487 5.62 -11.29 -5.05
C ASP A 487 4.88 -12.17 -6.07
N ASP A 488 3.82 -12.86 -5.66
CA ASP A 488 3.08 -13.74 -6.57
C ASP A 488 2.27 -12.94 -7.59
N ASN A 489 1.60 -11.87 -7.12
CA ASN A 489 0.64 -11.11 -7.90
C ASN A 489 1.30 -10.21 -8.95
N SER A 490 2.31 -9.44 -8.57
CA SER A 490 3.03 -8.56 -9.50
C SER A 490 3.90 -9.36 -10.48
N ARG A 491 4.49 -10.49 -10.05
CA ARG A 491 5.24 -11.38 -10.94
C ARG A 491 4.36 -11.98 -12.03
N ALA A 492 3.10 -12.31 -11.73
CA ALA A 492 2.14 -12.75 -12.75
C ALA A 492 1.91 -11.65 -13.80
N ILE A 493 1.83 -10.39 -13.39
CA ILE A 493 1.71 -9.23 -14.30
C ILE A 493 2.99 -9.00 -15.11
N TYR A 494 4.16 -9.20 -14.50
CA TYR A 494 5.45 -8.87 -15.11
C TYR A 494 5.93 -9.95 -16.07
N THR A 495 5.69 -11.23 -15.74
CA THR A 495 6.31 -12.38 -16.39
C THR A 495 5.34 -13.47 -16.83
N ASN A 496 4.04 -13.35 -16.50
CA ASN A 496 3.03 -14.40 -16.67
C ASN A 496 3.20 -15.64 -15.76
N HIS A 497 4.01 -15.54 -14.71
CA HIS A 497 4.26 -16.63 -13.77
C HIS A 497 4.13 -16.15 -12.33
N THR A 498 3.56 -16.97 -11.44
CA THR A 498 3.48 -16.68 -10.00
C THR A 498 4.73 -17.12 -9.25
N LYS A 499 5.59 -17.93 -9.86
CA LYS A 499 6.81 -18.48 -9.24
C LYS A 499 8.05 -18.18 -10.09
N GLU A 500 9.22 -18.23 -9.45
CA GLU A 500 10.50 -18.21 -10.13
C GLU A 500 10.59 -19.30 -11.21
N GLN A 501 11.24 -18.96 -12.32
CA GLN A 501 11.41 -19.85 -13.46
C GLN A 501 12.90 -20.09 -13.71
N ASP A 502 13.26 -21.32 -14.08
CA ASP A 502 14.58 -21.69 -14.55
C ASP A 502 14.47 -22.34 -15.95
N PRO A 503 14.93 -21.67 -17.02
CA PRO A 503 15.63 -20.37 -17.02
C PRO A 503 14.70 -19.20 -16.69
N ALA A 504 15.29 -18.08 -16.24
CA ALA A 504 14.56 -16.87 -15.89
C ALA A 504 13.74 -16.32 -17.07
N VAL A 505 12.46 -16.02 -16.82
CA VAL A 505 11.57 -15.39 -17.80
C VAL A 505 11.75 -13.88 -17.74
N MET A 506 12.01 -13.29 -18.90
CA MET A 506 12.18 -11.85 -19.01
C MET A 506 10.83 -11.14 -18.86
N PRO A 507 10.84 -9.97 -18.23
CA PRO A 507 9.64 -9.22 -17.94
C PRO A 507 9.14 -8.37 -19.11
N ILE A 508 7.87 -7.97 -19.06
CA ILE A 508 7.13 -7.34 -20.17
C ILE A 508 7.75 -6.05 -20.72
N TRP A 509 8.50 -5.29 -19.93
CA TRP A 509 9.17 -4.08 -20.41
C TRP A 509 10.30 -4.38 -21.42
N LYS A 510 10.86 -5.61 -21.42
CA LYS A 510 11.74 -6.06 -22.51
C LYS A 510 11.02 -6.05 -23.85
N ASP A 511 9.79 -6.54 -23.89
CA ASP A 511 9.00 -6.63 -25.12
C ASP A 511 8.71 -5.23 -25.68
N PHE A 512 8.35 -4.27 -24.82
CA PHE A 512 8.20 -2.86 -25.23
C PHE A 512 9.52 -2.25 -25.73
N HIS A 513 10.62 -2.47 -24.99
CA HIS A 513 11.93 -1.96 -25.39
C HIS A 513 12.31 -2.45 -26.79
N GLU A 514 12.21 -3.76 -27.04
CA GLU A 514 12.56 -4.37 -28.33
C GLU A 514 11.58 -3.99 -29.44
N ALA A 515 10.32 -3.70 -29.12
CA ALA A 515 9.32 -3.22 -30.07
C ALA A 515 9.50 -1.75 -30.50
N GLY A 516 10.55 -1.08 -30.04
CA GLY A 516 10.85 0.31 -30.41
C GLY A 516 10.06 1.33 -29.61
N TYR A 517 9.69 1.02 -28.36
CA TYR A 517 9.19 2.00 -27.42
C TYR A 517 10.34 2.67 -26.66
N ILE A 518 10.16 3.94 -26.31
CA ILE A 518 10.94 4.56 -25.23
C ILE A 518 10.35 4.10 -23.91
N THR A 519 11.19 3.51 -23.07
CA THR A 519 10.78 2.81 -21.85
C THR A 519 11.19 3.60 -20.62
N SER A 520 10.26 3.76 -19.68
CA SER A 520 10.49 4.46 -18.42
C SER A 520 9.91 3.70 -17.24
N ARG A 521 10.63 3.68 -16.11
CA ARG A 521 10.07 3.29 -14.82
C ARG A 521 10.37 4.31 -13.73
N VAL A 522 9.46 4.41 -12.78
CA VAL A 522 9.67 5.00 -11.46
C VAL A 522 9.05 4.10 -10.41
N GLU A 523 9.82 3.80 -9.37
CA GLU A 523 9.36 3.02 -8.21
C GLU A 523 9.55 3.91 -6.99
N ASP A 524 8.47 4.32 -6.34
CA ASP A 524 8.52 5.22 -5.18
C ASP A 524 8.94 4.52 -3.87
N ASN A 525 9.57 3.34 -4.01
CA ASN A 525 10.17 2.53 -2.96
C ASN A 525 11.62 2.15 -3.37
N CYS A 526 12.47 1.84 -2.39
CA CYS A 526 13.87 1.47 -2.62
C CYS A 526 14.04 -0.03 -2.91
N GLU A 527 13.33 -0.56 -3.90
CA GLU A 527 13.34 -1.98 -4.26
C GLU A 527 13.29 -2.13 -5.77
N ASP A 528 14.00 -3.13 -6.34
CA ASP A 528 13.94 -3.48 -7.76
C ASP A 528 13.28 -4.86 -7.92
N TRP A 529 11.95 -4.89 -7.85
CA TRP A 529 11.16 -6.14 -7.94
C TRP A 529 11.42 -6.90 -9.23
N SER A 530 11.63 -6.15 -10.30
CA SER A 530 12.00 -6.60 -11.63
C SER A 530 13.28 -7.44 -11.64
N ALA A 531 14.36 -6.97 -11.01
CA ALA A 531 15.59 -7.73 -10.86
C ALA A 531 15.43 -8.89 -9.85
N GLN A 532 14.68 -8.67 -8.77
CA GLN A 532 14.41 -9.68 -7.75
C GLN A 532 13.70 -10.92 -8.32
N TYR A 533 12.64 -10.74 -9.10
CA TYR A 533 11.84 -11.86 -9.62
C TYR A 533 12.57 -12.69 -10.67
N THR A 534 13.51 -12.07 -11.39
CA THR A 534 14.19 -12.69 -12.51
C THR A 534 15.61 -13.14 -12.17
N GLY A 535 16.18 -12.66 -11.06
CA GLY A 535 17.56 -12.92 -10.67
C GLY A 535 18.61 -12.32 -11.62
N VAL A 536 18.21 -11.44 -12.55
CA VAL A 536 19.07 -10.87 -13.58
C VAL A 536 18.84 -9.36 -13.74
N ALA A 537 19.83 -8.66 -14.28
CA ALA A 537 19.73 -7.22 -14.51
C ALA A 537 18.75 -6.92 -15.66
N THR A 538 17.58 -6.41 -15.29
CA THR A 538 16.44 -6.08 -16.16
C THR A 538 16.32 -4.59 -16.44
N SER A 539 16.97 -3.74 -15.64
CA SER A 539 16.99 -2.27 -15.81
C SER A 539 17.53 -1.81 -17.16
N LYS A 540 18.37 -2.62 -17.81
CA LYS A 540 18.87 -2.37 -19.18
C LYS A 540 17.75 -2.21 -20.23
N TYR A 541 16.55 -2.70 -19.94
CA TYR A 541 15.38 -2.58 -20.80
C TYR A 541 14.55 -1.32 -20.52
N PHE A 542 14.96 -0.47 -19.58
CA PHE A 542 14.41 0.86 -19.36
C PHE A 542 15.38 1.91 -19.89
N ASP A 543 14.93 2.78 -20.78
CA ASP A 543 15.74 3.92 -21.24
C ASP A 543 15.90 4.95 -20.11
N HIS A 544 14.86 5.11 -19.29
CA HIS A 544 14.77 6.02 -18.15
C HIS A 544 14.34 5.30 -16.87
N GLU A 545 15.08 5.49 -15.79
CA GLU A 545 14.81 4.93 -14.45
C GLU A 545 14.84 6.06 -13.42
N LEU A 546 14.00 5.96 -12.39
CA LEU A 546 14.10 6.76 -11.18
C LEU A 546 13.89 5.87 -9.96
N GLN A 547 14.95 5.68 -9.17
CA GLN A 547 14.89 4.83 -7.98
C GLN A 547 15.70 5.37 -6.80
N SER A 548 16.89 5.93 -7.04
CA SER A 548 17.83 6.35 -5.99
C SER A 548 17.28 7.38 -5.00
N PRO A 549 16.46 8.37 -5.39
CA PRO A 549 15.88 9.31 -4.42
C PRO A 549 15.09 8.61 -3.33
N PHE A 550 14.39 7.52 -3.67
CA PHE A 550 13.53 6.78 -2.75
C PHE A 550 14.32 5.87 -1.80
N CYS A 551 15.64 5.88 -1.89
CA CYS A 551 16.55 5.15 -1.02
C CYS A 551 17.19 6.02 0.07
N LEU A 552 16.89 7.33 0.11
CA LEU A 552 17.54 8.25 1.03
C LEU A 552 17.05 8.11 2.48
N PRO A 553 17.91 8.34 3.48
CA PRO A 553 17.62 8.09 4.91
C PRO A 553 16.34 8.71 5.49
N PRO A 554 15.84 9.90 5.05
CA PRO A 554 14.57 10.43 5.54
C PRO A 554 13.35 9.58 5.18
N TYR A 555 13.45 8.76 4.12
CA TYR A 555 12.40 7.89 3.65
C TYR A 555 12.74 6.40 3.80
N TYR A 556 14.02 6.02 3.77
CA TYR A 556 14.46 4.65 3.93
C TYR A 556 15.67 4.56 4.86
N ALA A 557 15.43 4.20 6.12
CA ALA A 557 16.45 4.23 7.17
C ALA A 557 17.66 3.32 6.86
N LEU A 558 18.87 3.79 7.16
CA LEU A 558 20.12 3.01 6.99
C LEU A 558 20.33 1.99 8.11
N GLU A 559 19.79 2.27 9.30
CA GLU A 559 19.91 1.44 10.49
C GLU A 559 18.51 1.12 11.05
N GLY A 560 18.37 -0.04 11.68
CA GLY A 560 17.08 -0.50 12.22
C GLY A 560 16.19 -1.16 11.15
N ASN A 561 14.88 -1.15 11.39
CA ASN A 561 13.89 -1.67 10.45
C ASN A 561 13.38 -0.53 9.55
N PRO A 562 13.76 -0.46 8.27
CA PRO A 562 13.25 0.55 7.35
C PRO A 562 11.77 0.34 7.00
N PHE A 563 11.21 -0.82 7.35
CA PHE A 563 9.84 -1.24 7.07
C PHE A 563 8.96 -1.17 8.32
N GLY A 564 9.26 -0.24 9.22
CA GLY A 564 8.52 -0.07 10.47
C GLY A 564 7.15 0.57 10.24
N ASN A 565 6.26 0.43 11.24
CA ASN A 565 4.92 1.01 11.17
C ASN A 565 4.91 2.54 11.34
N PHE A 566 5.99 3.15 11.82
CA PHE A 566 6.04 4.58 12.15
C PHE A 566 7.10 5.36 11.38
N ASN A 567 7.91 4.66 10.57
CA ASN A 567 8.92 5.26 9.73
C ASN A 567 9.15 4.39 8.50
N GLY A 568 9.45 5.02 7.37
CA GLY A 568 9.77 4.33 6.13
C GLY A 568 8.60 4.12 5.17
N PRO A 569 8.84 3.40 4.05
CA PRO A 569 7.85 3.15 2.99
C PRO A 569 6.63 2.34 3.41
N TYR A 570 6.60 1.73 4.61
CA TYR A 570 5.41 1.01 5.11
C TYR A 570 4.79 1.67 6.36
N SER A 571 5.18 2.91 6.64
CA SER A 571 4.67 3.66 7.78
C SER A 571 3.17 3.96 7.63
N ILE A 572 2.44 3.94 8.75
CA ILE A 572 1.04 4.38 8.88
C ILE A 572 0.91 5.91 8.95
N THR A 573 2.04 6.62 8.92
CA THR A 573 2.10 8.09 8.87
C THR A 573 2.40 8.56 7.45
N PRO A 574 1.86 9.72 7.03
CA PRO A 574 2.25 10.38 5.79
C PRO A 574 3.76 10.53 5.66
N ARG A 575 4.26 10.46 4.42
CA ARG A 575 5.68 10.41 4.10
C ARG A 575 5.99 11.59 3.18
N CYS A 576 6.83 12.50 3.65
CA CYS A 576 7.26 13.64 2.84
C CYS A 576 8.77 13.50 2.55
N GLN A 577 9.17 13.83 1.34
CA GLN A 577 10.56 13.94 0.94
C GLN A 577 10.78 15.30 0.29
N HIS A 578 11.75 16.08 0.79
CA HIS A 578 12.07 17.42 0.28
C HIS A 578 10.87 18.38 0.15
N GLY A 579 9.94 18.33 1.10
CA GLY A 579 8.79 19.25 1.20
C GLY A 579 7.51 18.79 0.52
N GLU A 580 7.56 17.69 -0.24
CA GLU A 580 6.41 17.12 -0.97
C GLU A 580 6.13 15.69 -0.51
N ASN A 581 4.94 15.17 -0.79
CA ASN A 581 4.69 13.73 -0.64
C ASN A 581 5.63 12.92 -1.55
N VAL A 582 5.93 11.68 -1.18
CA VAL A 582 6.85 10.84 -1.97
C VAL A 582 6.34 10.58 -3.39
N HIS A 583 5.07 10.18 -3.57
CA HIS A 583 4.45 10.01 -4.89
C HIS A 583 4.47 11.26 -5.77
N TRP A 584 4.52 12.47 -5.19
CA TRP A 584 4.58 13.70 -5.97
C TRP A 584 5.83 13.72 -6.87
N HIS A 585 6.98 13.26 -6.35
CA HIS A 585 8.22 13.17 -7.13
C HIS A 585 8.10 12.11 -8.23
N ALA A 586 7.39 11.01 -7.98
CA ALA A 586 7.12 10.00 -8.98
C ALA A 586 6.26 10.58 -10.12
N PHE A 587 5.17 11.28 -9.79
CA PHE A 587 4.34 11.94 -10.80
C PHE A 587 5.09 13.02 -11.57
N GLU A 588 5.92 13.82 -10.91
CA GLU A 588 6.70 14.85 -11.61
C GLU A 588 7.76 14.23 -12.54
N TYR A 589 8.40 13.14 -12.15
CA TYR A 589 9.27 12.37 -13.05
C TYR A 589 8.52 11.90 -14.29
N MET A 590 7.34 11.31 -14.08
CA MET A 590 6.49 10.81 -15.15
C MET A 590 6.09 11.93 -16.10
N ASN A 591 5.71 13.10 -15.55
CA ASN A 591 5.39 14.30 -16.33
C ASN A 591 6.59 14.79 -17.16
N GLN A 592 7.79 14.84 -16.57
CA GLN A 592 9.01 15.23 -17.29
C GLN A 592 9.33 14.29 -18.45
N PHE A 593 9.21 12.97 -18.23
CA PHE A 593 9.40 11.96 -19.26
C PHE A 593 8.45 12.16 -20.44
N ARG A 594 7.14 12.29 -20.18
CA ARG A 594 6.15 12.48 -21.25
C ARG A 594 6.40 13.77 -22.04
N ARG A 595 6.76 14.85 -21.37
CA ARG A 595 7.13 16.12 -22.02
C ARG A 595 8.36 15.97 -22.93
N ALA A 596 9.34 15.16 -22.54
CA ALA A 596 10.56 14.94 -23.31
C ALA A 596 10.33 14.10 -24.59
N TYR A 597 9.32 13.21 -24.59
CA TYR A 597 9.09 12.22 -25.65
C TYR A 597 7.68 12.27 -26.25
N LYS A 598 7.09 13.46 -26.32
CA LYS A 598 5.72 13.67 -26.83
C LYS A 598 5.46 13.09 -28.24
N ASP A 599 6.48 13.00 -29.10
CA ASP A 599 6.35 12.64 -30.52
C ASP A 599 6.76 11.18 -30.84
N THR A 600 7.21 10.42 -29.84
CA THR A 600 7.71 9.04 -30.01
C THR A 600 6.87 8.06 -29.17
N PRO A 601 6.57 6.83 -29.63
CA PRO A 601 5.84 5.86 -28.80
C PRO A 601 6.63 5.52 -27.53
N TRP A 602 5.94 5.51 -26.38
CA TRP A 602 6.55 5.25 -25.09
C TRP A 602 5.72 4.31 -24.20
N PHE A 603 6.45 3.54 -23.39
CA PHE A 603 5.93 2.72 -22.30
C PHE A 603 6.46 3.32 -21.00
N GLN A 604 5.56 3.63 -20.07
CA GLN A 604 5.93 4.16 -18.77
C GLN A 604 5.20 3.41 -17.67
N MET A 605 5.97 2.99 -16.66
CA MET A 605 5.46 2.39 -15.44
C MET A 605 5.77 3.28 -14.24
N GLY A 606 4.76 3.56 -13.42
CA GLY A 606 4.92 4.19 -12.12
C GLY A 606 4.33 3.30 -11.03
N SER A 607 5.14 2.92 -10.06
CA SER A 607 4.71 2.15 -8.89
C SER A 607 4.60 3.05 -7.67
N LEU A 608 3.50 2.91 -6.94
CA LEU A 608 3.10 3.72 -5.79
C LEU A 608 2.86 2.85 -4.56
N ILE A 609 3.44 3.20 -3.42
CA ILE A 609 3.48 2.37 -2.19
C ILE A 609 2.68 2.97 -1.02
N GLU A 610 1.86 4.00 -1.28
CA GLU A 610 0.99 4.63 -0.26
C GLU A 610 -0.06 3.69 0.33
N GLY A 611 -0.45 2.64 -0.41
CA GLY A 611 -1.42 1.66 0.05
C GLY A 611 -0.81 0.59 0.98
N HIS A 612 0.51 0.43 0.99
CA HIS A 612 1.23 -0.65 1.68
C HIS A 612 1.44 -0.31 3.17
N GLU A 613 0.35 -0.14 3.93
CA GLU A 613 0.37 0.06 5.38
C GLU A 613 -0.94 -0.37 6.06
N GLY A 614 -0.87 -0.77 7.34
CA GLY A 614 -1.95 -1.51 8.02
C GLY A 614 -3.24 -0.75 8.36
N THR A 615 -3.34 0.56 8.11
CA THR A 615 -4.54 1.37 8.39
C THR A 615 -5.37 1.68 7.15
N GLY A 616 -4.74 1.71 5.97
CA GLY A 616 -5.32 2.20 4.72
C GLY A 616 -5.56 3.71 4.67
N GLU A 617 -5.01 4.48 5.62
CA GLU A 617 -5.19 5.93 5.75
C GLU A 617 -4.13 6.72 5.00
N VAL A 618 -2.91 6.21 4.82
CA VAL A 618 -1.85 6.93 4.09
C VAL A 618 -2.26 7.12 2.62
N LEU A 619 -3.03 6.18 2.07
CA LEU A 619 -3.60 6.30 0.73
C LEU A 619 -4.38 7.61 0.50
N LEU A 620 -4.95 8.25 1.54
CA LEU A 620 -5.62 9.55 1.41
C LEU A 620 -4.70 10.67 0.91
N THR A 621 -3.38 10.56 1.14
CA THR A 621 -2.44 11.60 0.69
C THR A 621 -2.30 11.63 -0.83
N LEU A 622 -2.61 10.51 -1.50
CA LEU A 622 -2.50 10.36 -2.95
C LEU A 622 -3.68 10.98 -3.72
N ASP A 623 -4.83 11.21 -3.08
CA ASP A 623 -6.09 11.50 -3.76
C ASP A 623 -6.05 12.79 -4.61
N ASP A 624 -5.45 13.86 -4.08
CA ASP A 624 -5.32 15.13 -4.78
C ASP A 624 -4.27 15.06 -5.92
N ASP A 625 -3.10 14.49 -5.63
CA ASP A 625 -1.98 14.45 -6.58
C ASP A 625 -2.26 13.48 -7.74
N LEU A 626 -2.92 12.34 -7.49
CA LEU A 626 -3.35 11.42 -8.55
C LEU A 626 -4.47 12.03 -9.40
N ALA A 627 -5.42 12.74 -8.79
CA ALA A 627 -6.44 13.46 -9.54
C ALA A 627 -5.81 14.51 -10.47
N GLU A 628 -4.87 15.32 -9.95
CA GLU A 628 -4.14 16.32 -10.74
C GLU A 628 -3.32 15.66 -11.87
N PHE A 629 -2.64 14.56 -11.59
CA PHE A 629 -1.90 13.79 -12.59
C PHE A 629 -2.81 13.33 -13.75
N MET A 630 -3.97 12.75 -13.42
CA MET A 630 -4.94 12.27 -14.41
C MET A 630 -5.55 13.42 -15.22
N GLU A 631 -5.86 14.56 -14.59
CA GLU A 631 -6.27 15.77 -15.31
C GLU A 631 -5.16 16.31 -16.23
N GLY A 632 -3.90 16.19 -15.81
CA GLY A 632 -2.74 16.58 -16.58
C GLY A 632 -2.67 15.86 -17.93
N LEU A 633 -2.97 14.54 -17.94
CA LEU A 633 -3.01 13.73 -19.16
C LEU A 633 -4.06 14.22 -20.17
N GLU A 634 -5.21 14.74 -19.69
CA GLU A 634 -6.23 15.36 -20.55
C GLU A 634 -5.75 16.71 -21.06
N LYS A 635 -5.26 17.57 -20.16
CA LYS A 635 -4.86 18.96 -20.46
C LYS A 635 -3.70 19.04 -21.46
N ASP A 636 -2.75 18.12 -21.39
CA ASP A 636 -1.59 18.09 -22.29
C ASP A 636 -1.81 17.29 -23.58
N GLY A 637 -3.00 16.69 -23.76
CA GLY A 637 -3.38 15.90 -24.93
C GLY A 637 -2.83 14.47 -24.93
N SER A 638 -2.17 14.01 -23.87
CA SER A 638 -1.64 12.64 -23.78
C SER A 638 -2.74 11.59 -23.89
N LEU A 639 -3.95 11.86 -23.39
CA LEU A 639 -5.09 10.92 -23.47
C LEU A 639 -5.61 10.67 -24.90
N GLU A 640 -5.15 11.40 -25.91
CA GLU A 640 -5.55 11.14 -27.30
C GLU A 640 -4.98 9.83 -27.87
N ASN A 641 -3.82 9.39 -27.37
CA ASN A 641 -3.10 8.20 -27.88
C ASN A 641 -2.47 7.31 -26.78
N THR A 642 -2.82 7.53 -25.51
CA THR A 642 -2.25 6.76 -24.38
C THR A 642 -3.27 5.80 -23.80
N ILE A 643 -2.95 4.51 -23.82
CA ILE A 643 -3.69 3.49 -23.06
C ILE A 643 -3.19 3.55 -21.61
N VAL A 644 -4.09 3.83 -20.68
CA VAL A 644 -3.76 3.96 -19.25
C VAL A 644 -4.30 2.75 -18.50
N PHE A 645 -3.41 1.94 -17.94
CA PHE A 645 -3.73 0.90 -16.98
C PHE A 645 -3.56 1.46 -15.58
N MET A 646 -4.62 1.44 -14.78
CA MET A 646 -4.55 1.70 -13.34
C MET A 646 -4.86 0.39 -12.63
N LEU A 647 -3.89 -0.15 -11.90
CA LEU A 647 -4.00 -1.49 -11.34
C LEU A 647 -3.32 -1.58 -9.97
N ALA A 648 -3.86 -2.46 -9.14
CA ALA A 648 -3.21 -2.96 -7.96
C ALA A 648 -2.86 -4.44 -8.15
N ASP A 649 -1.93 -4.95 -7.37
CA ASP A 649 -1.58 -6.36 -7.33
C ASP A 649 -2.50 -7.16 -6.39
N HIS A 650 -2.79 -6.59 -5.22
CA HIS A 650 -3.73 -7.12 -4.24
C HIS A 650 -4.35 -5.98 -3.41
N GLY A 651 -5.37 -6.31 -2.62
CA GLY A 651 -5.89 -5.42 -1.58
C GLY A 651 -5.08 -5.49 -0.29
N LEU A 652 -5.45 -4.73 0.73
CA LEU A 652 -4.70 -4.68 1.97
C LEU A 652 -4.76 -6.03 2.74
N HIS A 653 -3.62 -6.72 2.86
CA HIS A 653 -3.45 -7.90 3.72
C HIS A 653 -2.84 -7.58 5.09
N MET A 654 -2.59 -6.29 5.35
CA MET A 654 -2.02 -5.78 6.59
C MET A 654 -3.14 -5.23 7.48
N GLY A 655 -2.96 -5.36 8.80
CA GLY A 655 -3.82 -4.68 9.78
C GLY A 655 -5.12 -5.39 10.16
N ILE A 656 -5.89 -4.70 11.01
CA ILE A 656 -6.99 -5.28 11.80
C ILE A 656 -8.15 -5.72 10.90
N ASN A 657 -8.44 -4.96 9.83
CA ASN A 657 -9.55 -5.27 8.93
C ASN A 657 -9.36 -6.64 8.25
N PHE A 658 -8.16 -6.89 7.71
CA PHE A 658 -7.81 -8.17 7.10
C PHE A 658 -7.79 -9.31 8.13
N MET A 659 -7.13 -9.10 9.27
CA MET A 659 -6.94 -10.15 10.28
C MET A 659 -8.27 -10.66 10.86
N PHE A 660 -9.18 -9.75 11.20
CA PHE A 660 -10.34 -10.07 12.04
C PHE A 660 -11.68 -10.08 11.31
N THR A 661 -11.73 -9.77 10.01
CA THR A 661 -13.00 -9.71 9.29
C THR A 661 -12.99 -10.52 7.99
N PRO A 662 -14.08 -11.23 7.64
CA PRO A 662 -14.23 -11.86 6.34
C PRO A 662 -14.17 -10.84 5.20
N ASN A 663 -14.76 -9.66 5.38
CA ASN A 663 -14.76 -8.60 4.37
C ASN A 663 -13.34 -8.12 4.03
N GLY A 664 -12.45 -8.00 5.01
CA GLY A 664 -11.05 -7.63 4.77
C GLY A 664 -10.32 -8.67 3.93
N ARG A 665 -10.59 -9.97 4.15
CA ARG A 665 -10.04 -11.05 3.32
C ARG A 665 -10.60 -11.01 1.90
N SER A 666 -11.90 -10.72 1.75
CA SER A 666 -12.49 -10.51 0.42
C SER A 666 -11.92 -9.28 -0.30
N GLU A 667 -11.70 -8.17 0.41
CA GLU A 667 -11.10 -6.95 -0.16
C GLU A 667 -9.64 -7.20 -0.58
N HIS A 668 -8.87 -7.98 0.18
CA HIS A 668 -7.52 -8.42 -0.18
C HIS A 668 -7.46 -9.13 -1.54
N MET A 669 -8.44 -9.99 -1.82
CA MET A 669 -8.48 -10.75 -3.07
C MET A 669 -9.12 -10.01 -4.25
N ASN A 670 -9.67 -8.80 -4.03
CA ASN A 670 -10.32 -7.97 -5.05
C ASN A 670 -9.58 -6.62 -5.24
N PRO A 671 -8.37 -6.64 -5.84
CA PRO A 671 -7.62 -5.44 -6.17
C PRO A 671 -8.36 -4.53 -7.18
N TYR A 672 -7.97 -3.26 -7.22
CA TYR A 672 -8.47 -2.31 -8.21
C TYR A 672 -7.84 -2.58 -9.59
N LEU A 673 -8.65 -2.56 -10.66
CA LEU A 673 -8.19 -2.53 -12.05
C LEU A 673 -9.15 -1.73 -12.93
N SER A 674 -8.60 -0.78 -13.67
CA SER A 674 -9.29 -0.09 -14.75
C SER A 674 -8.34 0.24 -15.91
N VAL A 675 -8.92 0.38 -17.09
CA VAL A 675 -8.22 0.72 -18.34
C VAL A 675 -8.94 1.89 -18.99
N ILE A 676 -8.19 2.95 -19.32
CA ILE A 676 -8.66 4.02 -20.20
C ILE A 676 -8.13 3.76 -21.61
N LEU A 677 -9.04 3.55 -22.55
CA LEU A 677 -8.72 3.37 -23.96
C LEU A 677 -8.86 4.72 -24.70
N PRO A 678 -7.80 5.23 -25.36
CA PRO A 678 -7.83 6.55 -25.98
C PRO A 678 -8.58 6.53 -27.32
N PRO A 679 -9.12 7.67 -27.79
CA PRO A 679 -9.98 7.73 -28.97
C PRO A 679 -9.28 7.30 -30.26
N LEU A 680 -7.99 7.62 -30.44
CA LEU A 680 -7.25 7.19 -31.63
C LEU A 680 -7.09 5.67 -31.71
N VAL A 681 -6.89 5.01 -30.57
CA VAL A 681 -6.79 3.55 -30.49
C VAL A 681 -8.16 2.91 -30.69
N THR A 682 -9.21 3.45 -30.08
CA THR A 682 -10.59 2.98 -30.30
C THR A 682 -10.96 3.05 -31.78
N LYS A 683 -10.61 4.13 -32.48
CA LYS A 683 -10.89 4.30 -33.90
C LYS A 683 -10.09 3.30 -34.75
N LYS A 684 -8.81 3.09 -34.41
CA LYS A 684 -7.91 2.24 -35.19
C LYS A 684 -8.12 0.75 -34.94
N TYR A 685 -8.43 0.36 -33.70
CA TYR A 685 -8.58 -1.02 -33.24
C TYR A 685 -9.89 -1.18 -32.44
N PRO A 686 -11.07 -1.11 -33.09
CA PRO A 686 -12.36 -1.16 -32.39
C PRO A 686 -12.60 -2.48 -31.63
N SER A 687 -11.92 -3.57 -32.01
CA SER A 687 -11.93 -4.86 -31.32
C SER A 687 -11.41 -4.78 -29.89
N LEU A 688 -10.43 -3.89 -29.61
CA LEU A 688 -9.93 -3.70 -28.25
C LEU A 688 -11.02 -3.13 -27.34
N ALA A 689 -11.76 -2.12 -27.81
CA ALA A 689 -12.85 -1.50 -27.06
C ALA A 689 -13.99 -2.51 -26.77
N ARG A 690 -14.33 -3.35 -27.74
CA ARG A 690 -15.34 -4.41 -27.56
C ARG A 690 -14.91 -5.44 -26.52
N GLY A 691 -13.66 -5.92 -26.61
CA GLY A 691 -13.07 -6.85 -25.65
C GLY A 691 -13.03 -6.30 -24.22
N LEU A 692 -12.52 -5.07 -24.04
CA LEU A 692 -12.51 -4.43 -22.73
C LEU A 692 -13.93 -4.29 -22.17
N LYS A 693 -14.90 -3.89 -23.00
CA LYS A 693 -16.29 -3.76 -22.60
C LYS A 693 -16.90 -5.10 -22.17
N HIS A 694 -16.63 -6.17 -22.90
CA HIS A 694 -17.07 -7.54 -22.59
C HIS A 694 -16.50 -8.02 -21.25
N ASN A 695 -15.21 -7.78 -21.01
CA ASN A 695 -14.47 -8.37 -19.89
C ASN A 695 -14.60 -7.65 -18.55
N GLN A 696 -15.32 -6.53 -18.46
CA GLN A 696 -15.54 -5.82 -17.19
C GLN A 696 -16.15 -6.71 -16.09
N GLN A 697 -16.92 -7.74 -16.47
CA GLN A 697 -17.56 -8.69 -15.55
C GLN A 697 -16.95 -10.10 -15.62
N SER A 698 -15.88 -10.29 -16.41
CA SER A 698 -15.15 -11.54 -16.45
C SER A 698 -14.24 -11.65 -15.23
N LEU A 699 -14.03 -12.86 -14.72
CA LEU A 699 -12.95 -13.10 -13.75
C LEU A 699 -11.64 -12.79 -14.47
N ILE A 700 -10.79 -11.92 -13.97
CA ILE A 700 -9.52 -11.48 -14.58
C ILE A 700 -8.40 -11.64 -13.57
N THR A 701 -7.19 -11.93 -14.03
CA THR A 701 -5.98 -12.04 -13.19
C THR A 701 -4.81 -11.28 -13.82
N GLY A 702 -3.65 -11.28 -13.15
CA GLY A 702 -2.42 -10.70 -13.71
C GLY A 702 -2.00 -11.30 -15.07
N HIS A 703 -2.41 -12.54 -15.37
CA HIS A 703 -2.11 -13.23 -16.61
C HIS A 703 -2.71 -12.54 -17.85
N GLU A 704 -3.96 -12.08 -17.75
CA GLU A 704 -4.60 -11.35 -18.85
C GLU A 704 -3.99 -9.96 -19.04
N ILE A 705 -3.54 -9.32 -17.96
CA ILE A 705 -2.86 -8.01 -18.02
C ILE A 705 -1.52 -8.17 -18.74
N TYR A 706 -0.71 -9.16 -18.36
CA TYR A 706 0.55 -9.48 -19.05
C TYR A 706 0.31 -9.72 -20.54
N SER A 707 -0.65 -10.58 -20.87
CA SER A 707 -0.94 -10.98 -22.25
C SER A 707 -1.45 -9.79 -23.08
N SER A 708 -2.27 -8.91 -22.49
CA SER A 708 -2.68 -7.64 -23.11
C SER A 708 -1.49 -6.73 -23.40
N MET A 709 -0.59 -6.54 -22.43
CA MET A 709 0.60 -5.70 -22.63
C MET A 709 1.54 -6.28 -23.69
N LYS A 710 1.69 -7.61 -23.74
CA LYS A 710 2.49 -8.30 -24.74
C LYS A 710 1.93 -8.10 -26.15
N LEU A 711 0.61 -8.18 -26.29
CA LEU A 711 -0.06 -7.90 -27.56
C LEU A 711 0.16 -6.44 -27.99
N LEU A 712 0.00 -5.48 -27.07
CA LEU A 712 0.27 -4.07 -27.36
C LEU A 712 1.72 -3.81 -27.79
N ALA A 713 2.69 -4.46 -27.13
CA ALA A 713 4.10 -4.35 -27.49
C ALA A 713 4.37 -4.89 -28.90
N SER A 714 3.80 -6.05 -29.26
CA SER A 714 3.97 -6.63 -30.60
C SER A 714 3.46 -5.70 -31.71
N GLY A 715 2.33 -5.02 -31.49
CA GLY A 715 1.63 -4.25 -32.51
C GLY A 715 0.97 -5.12 -33.59
N ASP A 716 0.90 -6.44 -33.39
CA ASP A 716 0.28 -7.41 -34.29
C ASP A 716 -1.23 -7.46 -34.03
N MET A 717 -1.90 -6.33 -34.29
CA MET A 717 -3.33 -6.16 -34.09
C MET A 717 -3.99 -5.73 -35.42
N PRO A 718 -5.10 -6.36 -35.82
CA PRO A 718 -5.79 -6.01 -37.06
C PRO A 718 -6.41 -4.62 -36.97
N GLU A 719 -6.05 -3.75 -37.92
CA GLU A 719 -6.65 -2.43 -38.04
C GLU A 719 -8.11 -2.56 -38.52
N ASN A 720 -8.99 -1.67 -38.03
CA ASN A 720 -10.43 -1.62 -38.33
C ASN A 720 -11.26 -2.84 -37.87
N GLY A 721 -10.61 -3.92 -37.41
CA GLY A 721 -11.27 -5.06 -36.77
C GLY A 721 -11.87 -6.10 -37.70
N ASP A 722 -11.41 -6.19 -38.95
CA ASP A 722 -11.98 -7.06 -40.00
C ASP A 722 -11.45 -8.52 -39.98
N GLU A 723 -10.33 -8.82 -39.31
CA GLU A 723 -9.74 -10.18 -39.32
C GLU A 723 -10.41 -11.19 -38.38
N ASP A 724 -11.35 -10.76 -37.53
CA ASP A 724 -12.10 -11.66 -36.65
C ASP A 724 -12.87 -12.74 -37.47
N GLU A 725 -13.19 -12.46 -38.75
CA GLU A 725 -13.81 -13.42 -39.67
C GLU A 725 -12.84 -14.50 -40.19
N VAL A 726 -11.52 -14.27 -40.10
CA VAL A 726 -10.47 -15.11 -40.73
C VAL A 726 -9.85 -16.09 -39.73
N ASP A 727 -9.54 -15.65 -38.50
CA ASP A 727 -8.90 -16.49 -37.47
C ASP A 727 -9.75 -16.69 -36.21
N GLY A 728 -10.96 -16.13 -36.18
CA GLY A 728 -11.84 -16.16 -35.01
C GLY A 728 -11.32 -15.33 -33.83
N GLY A 729 -10.48 -14.32 -34.07
CA GLY A 729 -9.90 -13.49 -33.01
C GLY A 729 -8.79 -14.19 -32.21
N ALA A 730 -8.10 -15.17 -32.79
CA ALA A 730 -7.07 -15.95 -32.09
C ALA A 730 -5.93 -15.08 -31.54
N TRP A 731 -5.59 -13.99 -32.23
CA TRP A 731 -4.55 -13.02 -31.87
C TRP A 731 -4.74 -12.34 -30.51
N ARG A 732 -5.98 -12.28 -29.99
CA ARG A 732 -6.32 -11.60 -28.73
C ARG A 732 -6.72 -12.54 -27.59
N ARG A 733 -6.62 -13.87 -27.79
CA ARG A 733 -7.03 -14.85 -26.78
C ARG A 733 -6.23 -14.72 -25.48
N GLY A 734 -6.94 -14.82 -24.35
CA GLY A 734 -6.33 -14.72 -23.02
C GLY A 734 -5.84 -13.31 -22.65
N THR A 735 -6.29 -12.28 -23.37
CA THR A 735 -6.03 -10.87 -23.05
C THR A 735 -7.26 -10.21 -22.45
N LEU A 736 -7.14 -9.00 -21.90
CA LEU A 736 -8.29 -8.17 -21.54
C LEU A 736 -9.17 -7.81 -22.75
N PHE A 737 -8.65 -7.96 -23.98
CA PHE A 737 -9.34 -7.66 -25.23
C PHE A 737 -10.09 -8.86 -25.82
N ASP A 738 -10.04 -10.02 -25.17
CA ASP A 738 -10.65 -11.26 -25.63
C ASP A 738 -12.18 -11.22 -25.52
N GLU A 739 -12.87 -11.14 -26.66
CA GLU A 739 -14.35 -11.18 -26.72
C GLU A 739 -14.92 -12.58 -26.46
N GLU A 740 -14.09 -13.63 -26.51
CA GLU A 740 -14.49 -15.02 -26.26
C GLU A 740 -14.24 -15.46 -24.81
N LEU A 741 -13.59 -14.61 -23.99
CA LEU A 741 -13.32 -14.95 -22.60
C LEU A 741 -14.64 -15.19 -21.87
N ASN A 742 -14.81 -16.40 -21.36
CA ASN A 742 -16.04 -16.82 -20.70
C ASN A 742 -16.23 -16.03 -19.38
N PRO A 743 -17.29 -15.20 -19.25
CA PRO A 743 -17.55 -14.47 -18.01
C PRO A 743 -17.86 -15.40 -16.83
N ALA A 744 -18.26 -16.64 -17.10
CA ALA A 744 -18.52 -17.68 -16.11
C ALA A 744 -17.32 -18.60 -15.84
N ARG A 745 -16.11 -18.25 -16.31
CA ARG A 745 -14.92 -19.07 -16.05
C ARG A 745 -14.67 -19.27 -14.55
N THR A 746 -14.23 -20.47 -14.21
CA THR A 746 -13.90 -20.91 -12.85
C THR A 746 -12.55 -20.34 -12.40
N CYS A 747 -12.26 -20.42 -11.09
CA CYS A 747 -10.94 -20.07 -10.55
C CYS A 747 -9.83 -20.92 -11.17
N GLU A 748 -10.07 -22.22 -11.38
CA GLU A 748 -9.12 -23.14 -12.03
C GLU A 748 -8.79 -22.68 -13.45
N GLU A 749 -9.81 -22.37 -14.26
CA GLU A 749 -9.61 -21.83 -15.62
C GLU A 749 -8.91 -20.46 -15.64
N ALA A 750 -9.04 -19.69 -14.55
CA ALA A 750 -8.38 -18.40 -14.36
C ALA A 750 -7.02 -18.52 -13.66
N MET A 751 -6.53 -19.73 -13.37
CA MET A 751 -5.28 -19.98 -12.65
C MET A 751 -5.22 -19.35 -11.24
N VAL A 752 -6.37 -19.18 -10.59
CA VAL A 752 -6.47 -18.73 -9.20
C VAL A 752 -6.39 -19.96 -8.28
N PRO A 753 -5.41 -20.05 -7.37
CA PRO A 753 -5.33 -21.15 -6.40
C PRO A 753 -6.58 -21.25 -5.51
N ASP A 754 -6.91 -22.46 -5.07
CA ASP A 754 -8.12 -22.75 -4.27
C ASP A 754 -8.20 -21.90 -3.00
N GLU A 755 -7.08 -21.68 -2.30
CA GLU A 755 -7.05 -20.85 -1.10
C GLU A 755 -7.41 -19.37 -1.33
N TYR A 756 -7.29 -18.90 -2.57
CA TYR A 756 -7.68 -17.56 -3.00
C TYR A 756 -9.01 -17.56 -3.75
N CYS A 757 -9.62 -18.70 -4.05
CA CYS A 757 -10.89 -18.74 -4.79
C CYS A 757 -12.09 -18.36 -3.89
N HIS A 758 -12.59 -17.12 -4.01
CA HIS A 758 -13.67 -16.65 -3.13
C HIS A 758 -15.08 -17.15 -3.49
N CYS A 759 -15.30 -17.69 -4.70
CA CYS A 759 -16.60 -18.23 -5.12
C CYS A 759 -16.81 -19.66 -4.59
N HIS A 760 -16.94 -19.82 -3.27
CA HIS A 760 -17.45 -21.07 -2.71
C HIS A 760 -18.97 -21.12 -2.89
N THR A 761 -19.47 -22.18 -3.53
CA THR A 761 -20.87 -22.58 -3.41
C THR A 761 -21.19 -22.71 -1.92
N PRO A 762 -22.31 -22.15 -1.41
CA PRO A 762 -22.71 -22.40 -0.04
C PRO A 762 -22.81 -23.91 0.13
N SER A 763 -21.93 -24.48 0.96
CA SER A 763 -22.00 -25.88 1.34
C SER A 763 -23.37 -26.10 1.98
N SER A 764 -24.16 -26.95 1.34
CA SER A 764 -25.52 -27.38 1.72
C SER A 764 -25.63 -27.84 3.17
#